data_AF-A0A9P8EQX5-F1
#
_entry.id   AF-A0A9P8EQX5-F1
#
_cell.length_a   1.000
_cell.length_b   1.000
_cell.length_c   1.000
_cell.angle_alpha   90.00
_cell.angle_beta   90.00
_cell.angle_gamma   90.00
#
_symmetry.space_group_name_H-M   'P 1'
#
loop_
_entity.id
_entity.type
_entity.pdbx_description
1 polymer ?
#
loop_
_entity_poly.entity_id
_entity_poly.type
_entity_poly.pdbx_seq_one_letter_code
_entity_poly.pdbx_strand_id
1 'polypeptide(L)'
;MEKNSEKSSLLTSRESVAGDRLLTFDQIPSWQKDSPHIHTGYRPLTGSWSESIKSIFRWHNETINIHSHSIGSIIFAIILPLHFYFALYRNVPAAQPIDAAVFLLYFAGVASCFAVSAAFHTAGSHSQAVHKKYNRADCCGIVLLMWGASLASIHFAFICDARLKSLHWFLSSASATGCITFILGPLFIQPAYRNLRALTYLSLGLFAIVFILHGIYLHGFALQRRRLSLEWMGLMALLNFLGCAAYAFRIPESRFPGKFDFVGASHQIMHVAVLAAGLVHYHGLSKALLETRGDMRQVLISLIESGNVDKDLHDSISGVLFLGCAHDERSRKFNDRVLISLFLEYSERLWDLRSPSYRPVLKWAESITEKFRKLKLPFPTWTYYESVETEYRRDKKFWGRDKIYAELLCPVETTKLQAAPSETRTLTMDHLDVCNGLYRKRESSEQFLNDLRTMVGALKMSKSMASTEAVPTREEADRTSNITAAGNSESVMAPEAHNRLTPSANDLLPTQTEKFHADNNSNGFSTSYSSQIRSPAPAIMDFKVGWICALPFETAAAEVMLDEQYQELPFDQYDPTIYTLGRIESHKVVIACLPAGRPGTSAATAVAKGMREKFRGIRFGFMVGIGGGVPSSRDDIRLGDVVVSSPHLDHGGVVQYDFGKAEEGGVFRRTGYLNSPPTFLLNVVNRVRTNHELGRRMYPTHMTRYARENTEEYTLPQNERDVLYNATCPHIGDLDCAECDTSQIIHRRERITRNTTIRIHYGTIASGNQVIKDAQTRDQIVRDLGGQVLCFEMEAAGLMNDFPCLVIRGISDYCDSHKNDGWQKYAAASAAAYTRELLLSIPSDVIR
;
A
#
# COMPACT_ATOMS: atom_id res chain seq x y z
N MET A 1 -52.14 -70.23 24.70
CA MET A 1 -51.45 -71.28 25.48
C MET A 1 -51.28 -72.42 24.51
N GLU A 2 -50.17 -72.71 23.84
CA GLU A 2 -48.74 -72.77 24.12
C GLU A 2 -48.03 -72.56 22.77
N LYS A 3 -47.11 -71.59 22.66
CA LYS A 3 -46.07 -71.54 21.59
C LYS A 3 -45.06 -70.39 21.74
N ASN A 4 -44.89 -69.85 22.96
CA ASN A 4 -43.92 -68.79 23.26
C ASN A 4 -42.79 -69.24 24.21
N SER A 5 -42.60 -70.54 24.42
CA SER A 5 -41.65 -71.06 25.42
C SER A 5 -40.30 -71.55 24.84
N GLU A 6 -40.09 -71.57 23.52
CA GLU A 6 -38.89 -72.21 22.92
C GLU A 6 -37.93 -71.29 22.15
N LYS A 7 -38.20 -69.98 22.07
CA LYS A 7 -37.26 -69.01 21.45
C LYS A 7 -36.56 -68.08 22.44
N SER A 8 -36.78 -68.29 23.75
CA SER A 8 -36.18 -67.50 24.83
C SER A 8 -34.94 -68.16 25.47
N SER A 9 -34.52 -69.34 25.00
CA SER A 9 -33.46 -70.15 25.63
C SER A 9 -32.17 -70.32 24.79
N LEU A 10 -32.01 -69.61 23.66
CA LEU A 10 -30.81 -69.68 22.82
C LEU A 10 -29.98 -68.38 22.74
N LEU A 11 -30.29 -67.37 23.57
CA LEU A 11 -29.51 -66.12 23.66
C LEU A 11 -28.81 -65.94 25.02
N THR A 12 -28.76 -67.00 25.82
CA THR A 12 -28.08 -67.02 27.13
C THR A 12 -27.02 -68.11 27.20
N SER A 13 -26.22 -68.30 26.14
CA SER A 13 -24.86 -68.80 26.31
C SER A 13 -23.94 -67.61 26.58
N ARG A 14 -23.87 -67.24 27.86
CA ARG A 14 -22.70 -66.59 28.45
C ARG A 14 -21.50 -67.53 28.23
N GLU A 15 -20.81 -67.38 27.11
CA GLU A 15 -19.38 -67.66 27.04
C GLU A 15 -18.64 -66.35 27.30
N SER A 16 -18.38 -66.11 28.58
CA SER A 16 -17.44 -65.12 29.07
C SER A 16 -15.99 -65.61 28.88
N VAL A 17 -15.58 -65.81 27.63
CA VAL A 17 -14.20 -66.15 27.20
C VAL A 17 -14.03 -65.48 25.83
N ALA A 18 -13.16 -64.50 25.55
CA ALA A 18 -11.86 -64.15 26.09
C ALA A 18 -11.64 -62.64 25.97
N GLY A 19 -11.15 -62.02 27.04
CA GLY A 19 -10.93 -60.57 27.14
C GLY A 19 -9.82 -59.97 26.25
N ASP A 20 -9.24 -60.71 25.30
CA ASP A 20 -8.14 -60.22 24.44
C ASP A 20 -8.13 -60.78 23.00
N ARG A 21 -9.12 -61.58 22.57
CA ARG A 21 -9.10 -62.22 21.24
C ARG A 21 -9.64 -61.30 20.14
N LEU A 22 -8.84 -61.07 19.10
CA LEU A 22 -9.25 -60.37 17.87
C LEU A 22 -10.09 -61.29 16.96
N LEU A 23 -11.02 -60.70 16.22
CA LEU A 23 -11.97 -61.36 15.33
C LEU A 23 -11.49 -61.38 13.87
N THR A 24 -11.97 -62.36 13.10
CA THR A 24 -11.81 -62.40 11.64
C THR A 24 -12.95 -61.66 10.92
N PHE A 25 -12.76 -61.33 9.64
CA PHE A 25 -13.74 -60.61 8.81
C PHE A 25 -15.14 -61.26 8.78
N ASP A 26 -15.22 -62.58 8.88
CA ASP A 26 -16.50 -63.29 8.87
C ASP A 26 -17.26 -63.17 10.19
N GLN A 27 -16.54 -62.96 11.29
CA GLN A 27 -17.06 -62.92 12.66
C GLN A 27 -17.62 -61.55 13.06
N ILE A 28 -17.30 -60.48 12.32
CA ILE A 28 -17.77 -59.13 12.62
C ILE A 28 -19.17 -58.84 12.05
N PRO A 29 -19.96 -57.94 12.69
CA PRO A 29 -21.24 -57.49 12.18
C PRO A 29 -21.15 -56.84 10.79
N SER A 30 -22.22 -56.96 9.99
CA SER A 30 -22.29 -56.45 8.60
C SER A 30 -21.99 -54.95 8.46
N TRP A 31 -22.28 -54.14 9.47
CA TRP A 31 -22.00 -52.70 9.45
C TRP A 31 -20.54 -52.32 9.74
N GLN A 32 -19.72 -53.26 10.22
CA GLN A 32 -18.25 -53.10 10.39
C GLN A 32 -17.46 -53.70 9.24
N LYS A 33 -18.10 -54.47 8.35
CA LYS A 33 -17.46 -55.11 7.19
C LYS A 33 -17.16 -54.08 6.09
N ASP A 34 -16.08 -53.33 6.25
CA ASP A 34 -15.67 -52.31 5.28
C ASP A 34 -14.83 -52.90 4.14
N SER A 35 -13.67 -53.50 4.46
CA SER A 35 -12.76 -54.09 3.47
C SER A 35 -12.73 -55.61 3.54
N PRO A 36 -13.11 -56.35 2.49
CA PRO A 36 -13.05 -57.82 2.46
C PRO A 36 -11.63 -58.35 2.35
N HIS A 37 -10.63 -57.49 2.11
CA HIS A 37 -9.23 -57.88 1.92
C HIS A 37 -8.42 -57.90 3.22
N ILE A 38 -9.00 -57.36 4.31
CA ILE A 38 -8.43 -57.43 5.66
C ILE A 38 -9.09 -58.61 6.38
N HIS A 39 -8.34 -59.67 6.64
CA HIS A 39 -8.90 -60.95 7.07
C HIS A 39 -9.00 -61.09 8.60
N THR A 40 -8.09 -60.50 9.36
CA THR A 40 -8.06 -60.56 10.83
C THR A 40 -7.74 -59.20 11.47
N GLY A 41 -7.69 -59.18 12.80
CA GLY A 41 -7.30 -58.00 13.58
C GLY A 41 -8.46 -57.12 14.05
N TYR A 42 -9.71 -57.54 13.87
CA TYR A 42 -10.89 -56.75 14.26
C TYR A 42 -11.19 -56.85 15.75
N ARG A 43 -11.66 -55.75 16.34
CA ARG A 43 -12.07 -55.72 17.75
C ARG A 43 -13.50 -56.27 17.94
N PRO A 44 -13.77 -57.01 19.03
CA PRO A 44 -15.13 -57.44 19.37
C PRO A 44 -16.01 -56.26 19.76
N LEU A 45 -17.33 -56.46 19.72
CA LEU A 45 -18.30 -55.48 20.21
C LEU A 45 -18.17 -55.35 21.73
N THR A 46 -17.85 -54.14 22.18
CA THR A 46 -17.58 -53.88 23.60
C THR A 46 -18.82 -53.38 24.35
N GLY A 47 -19.70 -52.62 23.71
CA GLY A 47 -20.82 -51.93 24.37
C GLY A 47 -20.40 -50.99 25.52
N SER A 48 -19.11 -50.69 25.63
CA SER A 48 -18.50 -50.02 26.78
C SER A 48 -17.45 -49.02 26.32
N TRP A 49 -17.59 -47.78 26.79
CA TRP A 49 -16.62 -46.71 26.56
C TRP A 49 -15.26 -47.01 27.19
N SER A 50 -15.26 -47.61 28.38
CA SER A 50 -14.02 -47.98 29.08
C SER A 50 -13.19 -48.97 28.28
N GLU A 51 -13.83 -50.02 27.76
CA GLU A 51 -13.14 -51.03 26.94
C GLU A 51 -12.71 -50.48 25.58
N SER A 52 -13.52 -49.60 24.97
CA SER A 52 -13.15 -48.91 23.73
C SER A 52 -11.91 -48.02 23.92
N ILE A 53 -11.81 -47.28 25.03
CA ILE A 53 -10.64 -46.44 25.34
C ILE A 53 -9.42 -47.29 25.67
N LYS A 54 -9.57 -48.38 26.44
CA LYS A 54 -8.47 -49.31 26.71
C LYS A 54 -7.90 -49.93 25.43
N SER A 55 -8.72 -50.10 24.39
CA SER A 55 -8.28 -50.66 23.12
C SER A 55 -7.23 -49.80 22.40
N ILE A 56 -7.13 -48.50 22.69
CA ILE A 56 -6.08 -47.61 22.15
C ILE A 56 -4.68 -48.18 22.39
N PHE A 57 -4.47 -48.82 23.53
CA PHE A 57 -3.18 -49.41 23.93
C PHE A 57 -3.01 -50.88 23.50
N ARG A 58 -3.97 -51.44 22.74
CA ARG A 58 -3.93 -52.81 22.22
C ARG A 58 -3.58 -52.80 20.73
N TRP A 59 -3.03 -53.93 20.27
CA TRP A 59 -2.63 -54.11 18.88
C TRP A 59 -3.77 -54.73 18.06
N HIS A 60 -4.29 -54.00 17.06
CA HIS A 60 -5.41 -54.38 16.20
C HIS A 60 -5.38 -53.59 14.88
N ASN A 61 -6.27 -53.92 13.94
CA ASN A 61 -6.30 -53.30 12.61
C ASN A 61 -6.55 -51.77 12.62
N GLU A 62 -7.26 -51.28 13.64
CA GLU A 62 -7.51 -49.84 13.84
C GLU A 62 -6.39 -49.09 14.59
N THR A 63 -5.33 -49.77 15.07
CA THR A 63 -4.32 -49.15 15.94
C THR A 63 -3.61 -48.00 15.23
N ILE A 64 -3.16 -48.20 13.99
CA ILE A 64 -2.49 -47.13 13.22
C ILE A 64 -3.46 -45.98 12.88
N ASN A 65 -4.72 -46.27 12.56
CA ASN A 65 -5.74 -45.23 12.31
C ASN A 65 -5.94 -44.34 13.54
N ILE A 66 -6.08 -44.95 14.73
CA ILE A 66 -6.23 -44.21 15.99
C ILE A 66 -4.98 -43.39 16.29
N HIS A 67 -3.79 -44.00 16.28
CA HIS A 67 -2.55 -43.34 16.71
C HIS A 67 -2.08 -42.27 15.75
N SER A 68 -2.17 -42.49 14.44
CA SER A 68 -1.75 -41.49 13.43
C SER A 68 -2.51 -40.17 13.60
N HIS A 69 -3.84 -40.21 13.75
CA HIS A 69 -4.65 -39.02 13.98
C HIS A 69 -4.63 -38.54 15.44
N SER A 70 -4.44 -39.40 16.45
CA SER A 70 -4.25 -38.93 17.85
C SER A 70 -2.97 -38.11 17.99
N ILE A 71 -1.86 -38.63 17.44
CA ILE A 71 -0.58 -37.93 17.38
C ILE A 71 -0.71 -36.67 16.54
N GLY A 72 -1.34 -36.76 15.36
CA GLY A 72 -1.62 -35.63 14.50
C GLY A 72 -2.40 -34.52 15.22
N SER A 73 -3.44 -34.88 15.98
CA SER A 73 -4.24 -33.91 16.74
C SER A 73 -3.39 -33.17 17.77
N ILE A 74 -2.53 -33.87 18.52
CA ILE A 74 -1.60 -33.24 19.48
C ILE A 74 -0.60 -32.32 18.77
N ILE A 75 -0.05 -32.78 17.63
CA ILE A 75 0.88 -31.99 16.81
C ILE A 75 0.22 -30.66 16.41
N PHE A 76 -1.00 -30.70 15.87
CA PHE A 76 -1.69 -29.50 15.38
C PHE A 76 -2.35 -28.66 16.49
N ALA A 77 -2.75 -29.24 17.61
CA ALA A 77 -3.36 -28.51 18.73
C ALA A 77 -2.34 -27.81 19.63
N ILE A 78 -1.13 -28.38 19.76
CA ILE A 78 -0.15 -27.93 20.76
C ILE A 78 1.21 -27.66 20.12
N ILE A 79 1.82 -28.67 19.49
CA ILE A 79 3.23 -28.58 19.07
C ILE A 79 3.44 -27.51 17.99
N LEU A 80 2.61 -27.52 16.94
CA LEU A 80 2.71 -26.56 15.84
C LEU A 80 2.29 -25.15 16.21
N PRO A 81 1.22 -24.90 17.00
CA PRO A 81 0.93 -23.56 17.51
C PRO A 81 2.08 -22.99 18.36
N LEU A 82 2.69 -23.79 19.24
CA LEU A 82 3.85 -23.37 20.02
C LEU A 82 5.07 -23.11 19.13
N HIS A 83 5.35 -24.01 18.19
CA HIS A 83 6.43 -23.83 17.22
C HIS A 83 6.20 -22.59 16.36
N PHE A 84 4.99 -22.40 15.82
CA PHE A 84 4.60 -21.22 15.07
C PHE A 84 4.80 -19.96 15.91
N TYR A 85 4.32 -19.92 17.15
CA TYR A 85 4.45 -18.73 17.99
C TYR A 85 5.91 -18.42 18.34
N PHE A 86 6.65 -19.40 18.88
CA PHE A 86 7.99 -19.19 19.42
C PHE A 86 9.10 -19.20 18.36
N ALA A 87 8.96 -20.01 17.31
CA ALA A 87 9.98 -20.15 16.27
C ALA A 87 9.70 -19.26 15.05
N LEU A 88 8.43 -18.93 14.75
CA LEU A 88 8.06 -18.17 13.56
C LEU A 88 7.49 -16.78 13.88
N TYR A 89 6.25 -16.69 14.36
CA TYR A 89 5.49 -15.47 14.56
C TYR A 89 6.23 -14.41 15.39
N ARG A 90 6.81 -14.79 16.54
CA ARG A 90 7.60 -13.88 17.38
C ARG A 90 8.87 -13.37 16.70
N ASN A 91 9.42 -14.15 15.77
CA ASN A 91 10.69 -13.85 15.10
C ASN A 91 10.48 -13.15 13.75
N VAL A 92 9.25 -13.05 13.25
CA VAL A 92 8.90 -12.32 12.02
C VAL A 92 8.48 -10.91 12.42
N PRO A 93 9.31 -9.87 12.17
CA PRO A 93 9.10 -8.57 12.80
C PRO A 93 7.84 -7.83 12.32
N ALA A 94 7.39 -8.06 11.08
CA ALA A 94 6.20 -7.42 10.51
C ALA A 94 4.91 -8.26 10.64
N ALA A 95 4.92 -9.33 11.45
CA ALA A 95 3.76 -10.20 11.59
C ALA A 95 2.57 -9.50 12.28
N GLN A 96 1.37 -9.65 11.71
CA GLN A 96 0.15 -8.99 12.20
C GLN A 96 -0.73 -9.95 13.02
N PRO A 97 -1.60 -9.46 13.92
CA PRO A 97 -2.52 -10.32 14.68
C PRO A 97 -3.44 -11.18 13.80
N ILE A 98 -3.84 -10.67 12.63
CA ILE A 98 -4.63 -11.43 11.65
C ILE A 98 -3.87 -12.64 11.09
N ASP A 99 -2.54 -12.54 10.94
CA ASP A 99 -1.70 -13.64 10.48
C ASP A 99 -1.73 -14.78 11.51
N ALA A 100 -1.66 -14.45 12.81
CA ALA A 100 -1.83 -15.45 13.86
C ALA A 100 -3.24 -16.06 13.87
N ALA A 101 -4.28 -15.25 13.69
CA ALA A 101 -5.66 -15.72 13.69
C ALA A 101 -5.93 -16.78 12.60
N VAL A 102 -5.45 -16.56 11.37
CA VAL A 102 -5.65 -17.52 10.28
C VAL A 102 -4.85 -18.80 10.46
N PHE A 103 -3.64 -18.74 11.03
CA PHE A 103 -2.86 -19.94 11.39
C PHE A 103 -3.53 -20.73 12.52
N LEU A 104 -3.99 -20.06 13.57
CA LEU A 104 -4.71 -20.71 14.67
C LEU A 104 -6.01 -21.36 14.19
N LEU A 105 -6.74 -20.71 13.27
CA LEU A 105 -7.93 -21.29 12.66
C LEU A 105 -7.61 -22.55 11.85
N TYR A 106 -6.52 -22.53 11.08
CA TYR A 106 -6.02 -23.70 10.36
C TYR A 106 -5.64 -24.83 11.32
N PHE A 107 -4.86 -24.54 12.36
CA PHE A 107 -4.49 -25.51 13.38
C PHE A 107 -5.70 -26.11 14.09
N ALA A 108 -6.66 -25.28 14.49
CA ALA A 108 -7.90 -25.73 15.11
C ALA A 108 -8.71 -26.63 14.18
N GLY A 109 -8.82 -26.28 12.90
CA GLY A 109 -9.51 -27.10 11.89
C GLY A 109 -8.88 -28.48 11.72
N VAL A 110 -7.56 -28.54 11.54
CA VAL A 110 -6.82 -29.80 11.39
C VAL A 110 -6.87 -30.64 12.67
N ALA A 111 -6.59 -30.03 13.82
CA ALA A 111 -6.61 -30.73 15.11
C ALA A 111 -7.99 -31.30 15.44
N SER A 112 -9.07 -30.56 15.14
CA SER A 112 -10.45 -31.01 15.34
C SER A 112 -10.78 -32.18 14.41
N CYS A 113 -10.39 -32.11 13.13
CA CYS A 113 -10.56 -33.21 12.18
C CYS A 113 -9.90 -34.49 12.71
N PHE A 114 -8.63 -34.41 13.11
CA PHE A 114 -7.89 -35.56 13.60
C PHE A 114 -8.43 -36.09 14.94
N ALA A 115 -8.83 -35.21 15.86
CA ALA A 115 -9.43 -35.62 17.13
C ALA A 115 -10.73 -36.39 16.92
N VAL A 116 -11.62 -35.87 16.07
CA VAL A 116 -12.90 -36.51 15.78
C VAL A 116 -12.70 -37.84 15.05
N SER A 117 -11.73 -37.91 14.14
CA SER A 117 -11.36 -39.13 13.43
C SER A 117 -10.81 -40.20 14.38
N ALA A 118 -9.85 -39.86 15.24
CA ALA A 118 -9.32 -40.77 16.25
C ALA A 118 -10.41 -41.25 17.22
N ALA A 119 -11.34 -40.36 17.61
CA ALA A 119 -12.49 -40.70 18.43
C ALA A 119 -13.44 -41.67 17.71
N PHE A 120 -13.69 -41.48 16.42
CA PHE A 120 -14.47 -42.41 15.60
C PHE A 120 -13.83 -43.80 15.57
N HIS A 121 -12.54 -43.90 15.23
CA HIS A 121 -11.84 -45.18 15.19
C HIS A 121 -11.72 -45.81 16.57
N THR A 122 -11.61 -45.03 17.65
CA THR A 122 -11.65 -45.56 19.03
C THR A 122 -13.02 -46.14 19.36
N ALA A 123 -14.09 -45.39 19.09
CA ALA A 123 -15.47 -45.74 19.41
C ALA A 123 -16.10 -46.77 18.45
N GLY A 124 -15.44 -47.12 17.35
CA GLY A 124 -15.98 -47.97 16.28
C GLY A 124 -16.42 -49.36 16.73
N SER A 125 -15.88 -49.89 17.83
CA SER A 125 -16.25 -51.16 18.44
C SER A 125 -17.33 -51.06 19.54
N HIS A 126 -17.91 -49.87 19.79
CA HIS A 126 -18.89 -49.67 20.85
C HIS A 126 -20.28 -50.22 20.47
N SER A 127 -20.95 -49.60 19.49
CA SER A 127 -22.26 -50.01 18.98
C SER A 127 -22.56 -49.36 17.62
N GLN A 128 -23.53 -49.90 16.89
CA GLN A 128 -23.89 -49.41 15.55
C GLN A 128 -24.35 -47.94 15.56
N ALA A 129 -25.10 -47.52 16.59
CA ALA A 129 -25.58 -46.14 16.72
C ALA A 129 -24.42 -45.16 16.94
N VAL A 130 -23.47 -45.52 17.80
CA VAL A 130 -22.26 -44.72 18.05
C VAL A 130 -21.40 -44.64 16.80
N HIS A 131 -21.17 -45.76 16.12
CA HIS A 131 -20.41 -45.80 14.87
C HIS A 131 -20.99 -44.85 13.81
N LYS A 132 -22.30 -44.89 13.55
CA LYS A 132 -22.96 -43.99 12.59
C LYS A 132 -22.85 -42.51 12.99
N LYS A 133 -22.99 -42.19 14.27
CA LYS A 133 -22.91 -40.82 14.78
C LYS A 133 -21.49 -40.25 14.60
N TYR A 134 -20.48 -41.00 14.98
CA TYR A 134 -19.09 -40.57 14.88
C TYR A 134 -18.57 -40.56 13.44
N ASN A 135 -19.06 -41.44 12.57
CA ASN A 135 -18.74 -41.39 11.14
C ASN A 135 -19.20 -40.07 10.48
N ARG A 136 -20.38 -39.56 10.86
CA ARG A 136 -20.85 -38.23 10.41
C ARG A 136 -19.97 -37.10 10.95
N ALA A 137 -19.60 -37.18 12.22
CA ALA A 137 -18.72 -36.19 12.82
C ALA A 137 -17.35 -36.16 12.14
N ASP A 138 -16.78 -37.34 11.83
CA ASP A 138 -15.52 -37.51 11.10
C ASP A 138 -15.60 -36.87 9.70
N CYS A 139 -16.69 -37.10 8.98
CA CYS A 139 -17.00 -36.43 7.72
C CYS A 139 -17.06 -34.89 7.83
N CYS A 140 -17.68 -34.35 8.89
CA CYS A 140 -17.67 -32.91 9.16
C CYS A 140 -16.26 -32.39 9.48
N GLY A 141 -15.44 -33.20 10.15
CA GLY A 141 -14.04 -32.90 10.43
C GLY A 141 -13.24 -32.58 9.16
N ILE A 142 -13.41 -33.40 8.11
CA ILE A 142 -12.77 -33.18 6.81
C ILE A 142 -13.12 -31.79 6.24
N VAL A 143 -14.39 -31.41 6.31
CA VAL A 143 -14.85 -30.10 5.81
C VAL A 143 -14.25 -28.95 6.61
N LEU A 144 -14.20 -29.06 7.94
CA LEU A 144 -13.59 -28.04 8.81
C LEU A 144 -12.09 -27.87 8.53
N LEU A 145 -11.37 -28.97 8.32
CA LEU A 145 -9.96 -28.95 7.91
C LEU A 145 -9.78 -28.22 6.58
N MET A 146 -10.57 -28.58 5.56
CA MET A 146 -10.47 -27.97 4.22
C MET A 146 -10.81 -26.47 4.24
N TRP A 147 -11.82 -26.10 5.03
CA TRP A 147 -12.23 -24.70 5.22
C TRP A 147 -11.13 -23.87 5.91
N GLY A 148 -10.59 -24.35 7.04
CA GLY A 148 -9.53 -23.65 7.77
C GLY A 148 -8.26 -23.45 6.91
N ALA A 149 -7.85 -24.47 6.16
CA ALA A 149 -6.72 -24.38 5.23
C ALA A 149 -6.98 -23.41 4.07
N SER A 150 -8.22 -23.38 3.56
CA SER A 150 -8.62 -22.46 2.48
C SER A 150 -8.58 -21.01 2.93
N LEU A 151 -9.12 -20.69 4.11
CA LEU A 151 -9.11 -19.32 4.63
C LEU A 151 -7.69 -18.80 4.85
N ALA A 152 -6.80 -19.63 5.41
CA ALA A 152 -5.39 -19.30 5.58
C ALA A 152 -4.69 -19.07 4.23
N SER A 153 -4.96 -19.91 3.22
CA SER A 153 -4.40 -19.74 1.88
C SER A 153 -4.91 -18.47 1.19
N ILE A 154 -6.22 -18.21 1.24
CA ILE A 154 -6.86 -17.02 0.64
C ILE A 154 -6.30 -15.74 1.25
N HIS A 155 -5.99 -15.73 2.55
CA HIS A 155 -5.37 -14.59 3.23
C HIS A 155 -4.06 -14.16 2.56
N PHE A 156 -3.18 -15.12 2.28
CA PHE A 156 -1.90 -14.84 1.61
C PHE A 156 -2.05 -14.64 0.10
N ALA A 157 -3.05 -15.26 -0.53
CA ALA A 157 -3.36 -15.08 -1.95
C ALA A 157 -3.70 -13.62 -2.30
N PHE A 158 -4.50 -12.97 -1.44
CA PHE A 158 -5.01 -11.61 -1.66
C PHE A 158 -4.65 -10.69 -0.49
N ILE A 159 -3.43 -10.80 0.02
CA ILE A 159 -2.98 -10.05 1.21
C ILE A 159 -3.13 -8.53 1.03
N CYS A 160 -2.98 -8.03 -0.21
CA CYS A 160 -3.08 -6.62 -0.58
C CYS A 160 -4.50 -6.15 -0.99
N ASP A 161 -5.47 -7.06 -1.19
CA ASP A 161 -6.82 -6.70 -1.64
C ASP A 161 -7.87 -7.20 -0.64
N ALA A 162 -8.31 -6.31 0.23
CA ALA A 162 -9.28 -6.62 1.28
C ALA A 162 -10.66 -7.05 0.73
N ARG A 163 -11.07 -6.53 -0.44
CA ARG A 163 -12.38 -6.84 -1.03
C ARG A 163 -12.39 -8.24 -1.63
N LEU A 164 -11.37 -8.57 -2.43
CA LEU A 164 -11.22 -9.90 -3.02
C LEU A 164 -11.00 -10.96 -1.95
N LYS A 165 -10.18 -10.67 -0.93
CA LYS A 165 -10.01 -11.56 0.22
C LYS A 165 -11.34 -11.85 0.91
N SER A 166 -12.12 -10.82 1.23
CA SER A 166 -13.42 -10.96 1.90
C SER A 166 -14.43 -11.74 1.07
N LEU A 167 -14.46 -11.51 -0.24
CA LEU A 167 -15.33 -12.25 -1.17
C LEU A 167 -15.01 -13.76 -1.16
N HIS A 168 -13.74 -14.14 -1.32
CA HIS A 168 -13.35 -15.55 -1.35
C HIS A 168 -13.51 -16.22 0.02
N TRP A 169 -13.27 -15.50 1.12
CA TRP A 169 -13.58 -15.99 2.47
C TRP A 169 -15.08 -16.28 2.66
N PHE A 170 -15.95 -15.37 2.20
CA PHE A 170 -17.39 -15.57 2.25
C PHE A 170 -17.82 -16.79 1.43
N LEU A 171 -17.39 -16.88 0.17
CA LEU A 171 -17.76 -17.98 -0.73
C LEU A 171 -17.26 -19.34 -0.20
N SER A 172 -16.03 -19.41 0.31
CA SER A 172 -15.47 -20.63 0.92
C SER A 172 -16.28 -21.05 2.16
N SER A 173 -16.63 -20.09 3.02
CA SER A 173 -17.42 -20.34 4.24
C SER A 173 -18.85 -20.77 3.95
N ALA A 174 -19.48 -20.15 2.94
CA ALA A 174 -20.81 -20.55 2.46
C ALA A 174 -20.81 -21.98 1.91
N SER A 175 -19.79 -22.33 1.11
CA SER A 175 -19.61 -23.69 0.57
C SER A 175 -19.43 -24.72 1.69
N ALA A 176 -18.54 -24.45 2.66
CA ALA A 176 -18.31 -25.33 3.81
C ALA A 176 -19.58 -25.52 4.66
N THR A 177 -20.34 -24.45 4.90
CA THR A 177 -21.62 -24.50 5.62
C THR A 177 -22.64 -25.37 4.89
N GLY A 178 -22.74 -25.24 3.57
CA GLY A 178 -23.59 -26.10 2.74
C GLY A 178 -23.22 -27.58 2.84
N CYS A 179 -21.90 -27.88 2.81
CA CYS A 179 -21.39 -29.25 2.95
C CYS A 179 -21.73 -29.85 4.32
N ILE A 180 -21.50 -29.12 5.42
CA ILE A 180 -21.82 -29.58 6.78
C ILE A 180 -23.32 -29.83 6.93
N THR A 181 -24.15 -28.92 6.42
CA THR A 181 -25.62 -29.07 6.46
C THR A 181 -26.06 -30.34 5.73
N PHE A 182 -25.48 -30.62 4.56
CA PHE A 182 -25.76 -31.84 3.82
C PHE A 182 -25.32 -33.11 4.57
N ILE A 183 -24.13 -33.10 5.20
CA ILE A 183 -23.58 -34.25 5.96
C ILE A 183 -24.44 -34.58 7.19
N LEU A 184 -24.87 -33.56 7.93
CA LEU A 184 -25.69 -33.74 9.13
C LEU A 184 -27.15 -34.13 8.79
N GLY A 185 -27.58 -33.87 7.56
CA GLY A 185 -28.93 -34.15 7.09
C GLY A 185 -29.30 -35.64 7.06
N PRO A 186 -30.62 -35.95 7.05
CA PRO A 186 -31.12 -37.32 6.96
C PRO A 186 -30.80 -38.00 5.62
N LEU A 187 -30.64 -37.21 4.54
CA LEU A 187 -30.33 -37.68 3.19
C LEU A 187 -28.92 -38.27 3.06
N PHE A 188 -27.99 -37.89 3.95
CA PHE A 188 -26.61 -38.36 3.91
C PHE A 188 -26.48 -39.88 4.07
N ILE A 189 -27.35 -40.53 4.86
CA ILE A 189 -27.25 -41.97 5.14
C ILE A 189 -27.74 -42.83 3.97
N GLN A 190 -28.56 -42.26 3.08
CA GLN A 190 -29.20 -43.04 2.04
C GLN A 190 -28.17 -43.50 0.97
N PRO A 191 -28.18 -44.78 0.57
CA PRO A 191 -27.27 -45.31 -0.46
C PRO A 191 -27.40 -44.57 -1.80
N ALA A 192 -28.60 -44.11 -2.14
CA ALA A 192 -28.91 -43.36 -3.37
C ALA A 192 -28.07 -42.08 -3.53
N TYR A 193 -27.61 -41.48 -2.43
CA TYR A 193 -26.87 -40.21 -2.45
C TYR A 193 -25.34 -40.40 -2.35
N ARG A 194 -24.83 -41.62 -2.56
CA ARG A 194 -23.38 -41.92 -2.48
C ARG A 194 -22.52 -41.06 -3.41
N ASN A 195 -22.98 -40.83 -4.64
CA ASN A 195 -22.28 -39.98 -5.60
C ASN A 195 -22.34 -38.49 -5.20
N LEU A 196 -23.47 -38.05 -4.63
CA LEU A 196 -23.63 -36.68 -4.15
C LEU A 196 -22.72 -36.38 -2.95
N ARG A 197 -22.51 -37.37 -2.07
CA ARG A 197 -21.51 -37.27 -0.98
C ARG A 197 -20.08 -37.07 -1.50
N ALA A 198 -19.66 -37.86 -2.50
CA ALA A 198 -18.34 -37.70 -3.11
C ALA A 198 -18.18 -36.34 -3.80
N LEU A 199 -19.24 -35.88 -4.49
CA LEU A 199 -19.27 -34.57 -5.15
C LEU A 199 -19.16 -33.40 -4.16
N THR A 200 -19.64 -33.57 -2.93
CA THR A 200 -19.58 -32.55 -1.87
C THR A 200 -18.15 -32.24 -1.44
N TYR A 201 -17.29 -33.27 -1.28
CA TYR A 201 -15.88 -33.05 -0.95
C TYR A 201 -15.08 -32.54 -2.16
N LEU A 202 -15.43 -33.01 -3.35
CA LEU A 202 -14.81 -32.55 -4.60
C LEU A 202 -15.10 -31.06 -4.87
N SER A 203 -16.31 -30.58 -4.60
CA SER A 203 -16.68 -29.17 -4.83
C SER A 203 -15.87 -28.20 -3.96
N LEU A 204 -15.62 -28.56 -2.69
CA LEU A 204 -14.79 -27.76 -1.78
C LEU A 204 -13.31 -27.75 -2.24
N GLY A 205 -12.81 -28.87 -2.76
CA GLY A 205 -11.48 -28.96 -3.37
C GLY A 205 -11.34 -28.15 -4.65
N LEU A 206 -12.36 -28.14 -5.51
CA LEU A 206 -12.39 -27.33 -6.74
C LEU A 206 -12.46 -25.83 -6.44
N PHE A 207 -13.13 -25.42 -5.36
CA PHE A 207 -13.15 -24.01 -4.95
C PHE A 207 -11.75 -23.49 -4.61
N ALA A 208 -10.86 -24.34 -4.09
CA ALA A 208 -9.48 -23.96 -3.83
C ALA A 208 -8.72 -23.58 -5.11
N ILE A 209 -9.06 -24.20 -6.25
CA ILE A 209 -8.45 -23.87 -7.55
C ILE A 209 -8.92 -22.49 -8.04
N VAL A 210 -10.17 -22.10 -7.75
CA VAL A 210 -10.75 -20.83 -8.20
C VAL A 210 -9.93 -19.64 -7.72
N PHE A 211 -9.63 -19.55 -6.42
CA PHE A 211 -8.87 -18.42 -5.89
C PHE A 211 -7.41 -18.43 -6.35
N ILE A 212 -6.83 -19.61 -6.60
CA ILE A 212 -5.47 -19.74 -7.15
C ILE A 212 -5.43 -19.18 -8.58
N LEU A 213 -6.35 -19.63 -9.45
CA LEU A 213 -6.43 -19.17 -10.83
C LEU A 213 -6.76 -17.69 -10.93
N HIS A 214 -7.66 -17.20 -10.07
CA HIS A 214 -8.01 -15.78 -10.02
C HIS A 214 -6.81 -14.92 -9.58
N GLY A 215 -6.06 -15.36 -8.57
CA GLY A 215 -4.80 -14.69 -8.18
C GLY A 215 -3.74 -14.72 -9.29
N ILE A 216 -3.61 -15.83 -10.03
CA ILE A 216 -2.70 -15.93 -11.19
C ILE A 216 -3.14 -14.98 -12.30
N TYR A 217 -4.44 -14.87 -12.57
CA TYR A 217 -4.98 -13.98 -13.60
C TYR A 217 -4.71 -12.51 -13.28
N LEU A 218 -4.89 -12.10 -12.02
CA LEU A 218 -4.71 -10.72 -11.60
C LEU A 218 -3.25 -10.31 -11.38
N HIS A 219 -2.42 -11.21 -10.84
CA HIS A 219 -1.08 -10.87 -10.36
C HIS A 219 0.05 -11.59 -11.09
N GLY A 220 -0.27 -12.45 -12.04
CA GLY A 220 0.68 -13.30 -12.75
C GLY A 220 1.17 -14.51 -11.95
N PHE A 221 1.64 -15.51 -12.68
CA PHE A 221 2.08 -16.79 -12.11
C PHE A 221 3.30 -16.65 -11.18
N ALA A 222 4.25 -15.79 -11.52
CA ALA A 222 5.49 -15.64 -10.76
C ALA A 222 5.24 -15.12 -9.33
N LEU A 223 4.37 -14.12 -9.16
CA LEU A 223 4.03 -13.59 -7.84
C LEU A 223 3.25 -14.62 -7.02
N GLN A 224 2.22 -15.21 -7.65
CA GLN A 224 1.33 -16.12 -6.96
C GLN A 224 2.05 -17.40 -6.53
N ARG A 225 3.01 -17.89 -7.33
CA ARG A 225 3.90 -19.01 -6.97
C ARG A 225 4.63 -18.78 -5.66
N ARG A 226 5.13 -17.55 -5.43
CA ARG A 226 5.84 -17.18 -4.21
C ARG A 226 4.89 -16.95 -3.03
N ARG A 227 3.84 -16.13 -3.21
CA ARG A 227 2.87 -15.79 -2.17
C ARG A 227 2.15 -16.98 -1.57
N LEU A 228 1.74 -17.93 -2.43
CA LEU A 228 1.03 -19.13 -2.00
C LEU A 228 1.96 -20.33 -1.80
N SER A 229 3.26 -20.20 -2.11
CA SER A 229 4.18 -21.32 -2.10
C SER A 229 3.61 -22.50 -2.92
N LEU A 230 3.26 -22.25 -4.19
CA LEU A 230 2.45 -23.17 -5.02
C LEU A 230 3.07 -24.57 -5.16
N GLU A 231 4.40 -24.70 -5.05
CA GLU A 231 5.10 -26.00 -5.01
C GLU A 231 4.66 -26.86 -3.84
N TRP A 232 4.58 -26.26 -2.65
CA TRP A 232 4.14 -26.93 -1.43
C TRP A 232 2.63 -27.19 -1.44
N MET A 233 1.83 -26.29 -2.00
CA MET A 233 0.40 -26.56 -2.25
C MET A 233 0.21 -27.72 -3.22
N GLY A 234 1.03 -27.80 -4.28
CA GLY A 234 1.04 -28.90 -5.23
C GLY A 234 1.41 -30.23 -4.58
N LEU A 235 2.46 -30.25 -3.74
CA LEU A 235 2.84 -31.44 -2.98
C LEU A 235 1.75 -31.89 -2.00
N MET A 236 1.13 -30.95 -1.28
CA MET A 236 -0.04 -31.26 -0.43
C MET A 236 -1.16 -31.90 -1.25
N ALA A 237 -1.52 -31.31 -2.40
CA ALA A 237 -2.57 -31.82 -3.27
C ALA A 237 -2.24 -33.23 -3.79
N LEU A 238 -0.97 -33.48 -4.16
CA LEU A 238 -0.50 -34.79 -4.58
C LEU A 238 -0.60 -35.83 -3.47
N LEU A 239 -0.15 -35.52 -2.24
CA LEU A 239 -0.23 -36.43 -1.09
C LEU A 239 -1.69 -36.79 -0.78
N ASN A 240 -2.59 -35.80 -0.74
CA ASN A 240 -4.01 -36.03 -0.53
C ASN A 240 -4.63 -36.86 -1.66
N PHE A 241 -4.26 -36.60 -2.91
CA PHE A 241 -4.74 -37.37 -4.07
C PHE A 241 -4.27 -38.82 -4.00
N LEU A 242 -2.98 -39.07 -3.73
CA LEU A 242 -2.43 -40.42 -3.63
C LEU A 242 -3.03 -41.20 -2.45
N GLY A 243 -3.21 -40.56 -1.30
CA GLY A 243 -3.88 -41.16 -0.15
C GLY A 243 -5.34 -41.51 -0.43
N CYS A 244 -6.09 -40.60 -1.04
CA CYS A 244 -7.47 -40.82 -1.46
C CYS A 244 -7.58 -41.93 -2.51
N ALA A 245 -6.67 -41.97 -3.49
CA ALA A 245 -6.62 -43.02 -4.51
C ALA A 245 -6.30 -44.39 -3.89
N ALA A 246 -5.32 -44.46 -2.98
CA ALA A 246 -5.01 -45.69 -2.26
C ALA A 246 -6.24 -46.22 -1.51
N TYR A 247 -6.96 -45.35 -0.78
CA TYR A 247 -8.21 -45.69 -0.09
C TYR A 247 -9.33 -46.12 -1.03
N ALA A 248 -9.56 -45.38 -2.11
CA ALA A 248 -10.61 -45.67 -3.08
C ALA A 248 -10.40 -47.02 -3.79
N PHE A 249 -9.16 -47.33 -4.15
CA PHE A 249 -8.80 -48.59 -4.81
C PHE A 249 -8.38 -49.71 -3.84
N ARG A 250 -8.36 -49.42 -2.53
CA ARG A 250 -7.97 -50.36 -1.47
C ARG A 250 -6.59 -50.98 -1.68
N ILE A 251 -5.62 -50.18 -2.12
CA ILE A 251 -4.24 -50.61 -2.39
C ILE A 251 -3.37 -50.27 -1.18
N PRO A 252 -2.53 -51.20 -0.67
CA PRO A 252 -2.11 -52.47 -1.29
C PRO A 252 -2.93 -53.72 -0.93
N GLU A 253 -3.87 -53.66 0.01
CA GLU A 253 -4.53 -54.86 0.55
C GLU A 253 -5.36 -55.62 -0.49
N SER A 254 -5.94 -54.96 -1.49
CA SER A 254 -6.65 -55.61 -2.60
C SER A 254 -5.74 -56.47 -3.47
N ARG A 255 -4.44 -56.13 -3.53
CA ARG A 255 -3.42 -56.85 -4.30
C ARG A 255 -2.75 -57.97 -3.49
N PHE A 256 -2.70 -57.83 -2.18
CA PHE A 256 -2.13 -58.82 -1.26
C PHE A 256 -3.01 -59.01 -0.02
N PRO A 257 -4.17 -59.68 -0.16
CA PRO A 257 -5.11 -59.87 0.95
C PRO A 257 -4.47 -60.58 2.15
N GLY A 258 -4.82 -60.16 3.37
CA GLY A 258 -4.30 -60.73 4.62
C GLY A 258 -2.89 -60.28 5.04
N LYS A 259 -2.09 -59.67 4.15
CA LYS A 259 -0.71 -59.24 4.48
C LYS A 259 -0.64 -57.89 5.21
N PHE A 260 -1.66 -57.05 5.02
CA PHE A 260 -1.69 -55.67 5.51
C PHE A 260 -2.76 -55.47 6.59
N ASP A 261 -3.14 -56.53 7.30
CA ASP A 261 -4.26 -56.52 8.26
C ASP A 261 -4.02 -55.59 9.45
N PHE A 262 -2.76 -55.39 9.85
CA PHE A 262 -2.39 -54.56 11.01
C PHE A 262 -1.66 -53.27 10.62
N VAL A 263 -0.81 -53.31 9.58
CA VAL A 263 0.03 -52.18 9.17
C VAL A 263 0.05 -52.08 7.64
N GLY A 264 -0.09 -50.88 7.11
CA GLY A 264 0.02 -50.58 5.68
C GLY A 264 -1.26 -50.78 4.87
N ALA A 265 -2.42 -50.95 5.53
CA ALA A 265 -3.71 -50.95 4.84
C ALA A 265 -4.00 -49.57 4.21
N SER A 266 -4.76 -49.53 3.12
CA SER A 266 -5.08 -48.29 2.39
C SER A 266 -5.67 -47.18 3.27
N HIS A 267 -6.54 -47.54 4.22
CA HIS A 267 -7.13 -46.59 5.16
C HIS A 267 -6.07 -45.95 6.05
N GLN A 268 -5.09 -46.74 6.52
CA GLN A 268 -3.96 -46.26 7.31
C GLN A 268 -3.04 -45.36 6.48
N ILE A 269 -2.79 -45.74 5.22
CA ILE A 269 -2.02 -44.92 4.27
C ILE A 269 -2.70 -43.57 4.06
N MET A 270 -4.03 -43.54 3.91
CA MET A 270 -4.79 -42.30 3.76
C MET A 270 -4.64 -41.40 5.00
N HIS A 271 -4.80 -41.93 6.21
CA HIS A 271 -4.61 -41.17 7.46
C HIS A 271 -3.21 -40.55 7.55
N VAL A 272 -2.17 -41.35 7.28
CA VAL A 272 -0.78 -40.87 7.28
C VAL A 272 -0.54 -39.84 6.18
N ALA A 273 -1.13 -40.02 4.99
CA ALA A 273 -1.01 -39.08 3.88
C ALA A 273 -1.66 -37.73 4.19
N VAL A 274 -2.85 -37.71 4.82
CA VAL A 274 -3.51 -36.46 5.23
C VAL A 274 -2.73 -35.74 6.32
N LEU A 275 -2.15 -36.48 7.29
CA LEU A 275 -1.23 -35.91 8.27
C LEU A 275 -0.01 -35.27 7.61
N ALA A 276 0.65 -35.98 6.69
CA ALA A 276 1.79 -35.48 5.94
C ALA A 276 1.42 -34.26 5.09
N ALA A 277 0.26 -34.29 4.42
CA ALA A 277 -0.26 -33.17 3.63
C ALA A 277 -0.53 -31.94 4.51
N GLY A 278 -1.07 -32.13 5.71
CA GLY A 278 -1.21 -31.07 6.71
C GLY A 278 0.14 -30.44 7.05
N LEU A 279 1.15 -31.25 7.38
CA LEU A 279 2.49 -30.75 7.71
C LEU A 279 3.13 -29.98 6.54
N VAL A 280 2.96 -30.49 5.32
CA VAL A 280 3.39 -29.83 4.08
C VAL A 280 2.67 -28.50 3.89
N HIS A 281 1.36 -28.44 4.14
CA HIS A 281 0.60 -27.20 4.04
C HIS A 281 1.05 -26.18 5.08
N TYR A 282 1.29 -26.61 6.33
CA TYR A 282 1.87 -25.74 7.35
C TYR A 282 3.23 -25.17 6.91
N HIS A 283 4.10 -26.00 6.32
CA HIS A 283 5.38 -25.55 5.79
C HIS A 283 5.17 -24.51 4.66
N GLY A 284 4.24 -24.76 3.75
CA GLY A 284 3.85 -23.83 2.68
C GLY A 284 3.34 -22.49 3.21
N LEU A 285 2.42 -22.51 4.19
CA LEU A 285 1.94 -21.29 4.86
C LEU A 285 3.04 -20.56 5.60
N SER A 286 3.96 -21.29 6.25
CA SER A 286 5.11 -20.69 6.93
C SER A 286 6.05 -19.99 5.95
N LYS A 287 6.29 -20.59 4.78
CA LYS A 287 7.03 -19.96 3.69
C LYS A 287 6.30 -18.75 3.11
N ALA A 288 4.98 -18.83 2.94
CA ALA A 288 4.15 -17.70 2.53
C ALA A 288 4.24 -16.54 3.52
N LEU A 289 4.17 -16.81 4.84
CA LEU A 289 4.35 -15.79 5.88
C LEU A 289 5.74 -15.18 5.82
N LEU A 290 6.80 -15.97 5.69
CA LEU A 290 8.17 -15.47 5.58
C LEU A 290 8.38 -14.65 4.31
N GLU A 291 7.82 -15.06 3.18
CA GLU A 291 7.94 -14.30 1.94
C GLU A 291 7.14 -12.98 1.98
N THR A 292 5.98 -12.98 2.64
CA THR A 292 5.10 -11.80 2.72
C THR A 292 5.44 -10.84 3.87
N ARG A 293 6.02 -11.34 4.97
CA ARG A 293 6.28 -10.58 6.21
C ARG A 293 7.73 -10.67 6.71
N GLY A 294 8.52 -11.63 6.24
CA GLY A 294 9.88 -11.94 6.73
C GLY A 294 11.02 -11.26 5.97
N ASP A 295 10.72 -10.51 4.90
CA ASP A 295 11.72 -9.71 4.20
C ASP A 295 12.22 -8.57 5.10
N MET A 296 13.53 -8.37 5.19
CA MET A 296 14.14 -7.24 5.91
C MET A 296 13.58 -5.91 5.41
N ARG A 297 13.16 -5.84 4.14
CA ARG A 297 12.41 -4.72 3.58
C ARG A 297 11.10 -4.43 4.33
N GLN A 298 10.34 -5.46 4.69
CA GLN A 298 9.09 -5.34 5.45
C GLN A 298 9.35 -5.03 6.93
N VAL A 299 10.45 -5.57 7.49
CA VAL A 299 10.92 -5.20 8.84
C VAL A 299 11.29 -3.72 8.87
N LEU A 300 12.00 -3.26 7.86
CA LEU A 300 12.38 -1.86 7.75
C LEU A 300 11.16 -0.98 7.49
N ILE A 301 10.26 -1.35 6.59
CA ILE A 301 8.98 -0.65 6.39
C ILE A 301 8.21 -0.59 7.71
N SER A 302 8.15 -1.68 8.50
CA SER A 302 7.49 -1.68 9.80
C SER A 302 8.22 -0.84 10.86
N LEU A 303 9.55 -0.77 10.83
CA LEU A 303 10.38 0.04 11.73
C LEU A 303 10.28 1.53 11.38
N ILE A 304 10.31 1.84 10.08
CA ILE A 304 10.02 3.12 9.48
C ILE A 304 8.61 3.55 9.92
N GLU A 305 7.58 2.73 9.67
CA GLU A 305 6.19 2.96 10.04
C GLU A 305 5.97 3.11 11.55
N SER A 306 6.81 2.47 12.37
CA SER A 306 6.77 2.61 13.83
C SER A 306 7.41 3.89 14.37
N GLY A 307 8.10 4.68 13.52
CA GLY A 307 8.71 5.96 13.90
C GLY A 307 9.95 5.89 14.80
N ASN A 308 10.58 4.73 14.95
CA ASN A 308 11.70 4.52 15.88
C ASN A 308 13.08 4.46 15.21
N VAL A 309 13.21 4.90 13.95
CA VAL A 309 14.49 4.89 13.21
C VAL A 309 14.79 6.29 12.66
N ASP A 310 16.03 6.74 12.82
CA ASP A 310 16.53 8.04 12.37
C ASP A 310 16.46 8.20 10.84
N LYS A 311 16.22 9.43 10.37
CA LYS A 311 15.92 9.78 8.96
C LYS A 311 17.02 9.35 7.99
N ASP A 312 18.27 9.54 8.39
CA ASP A 312 19.42 9.30 7.52
C ASP A 312 19.62 7.80 7.28
N LEU A 313 19.28 6.98 8.28
CA LEU A 313 19.28 5.53 8.18
C LEU A 313 18.08 5.03 7.37
N HIS A 314 16.92 5.68 7.50
CA HIS A 314 15.73 5.44 6.66
C HIS A 314 16.03 5.67 5.17
N ASP A 315 16.68 6.77 4.82
CA ASP A 315 16.92 7.15 3.42
C ASP A 315 18.05 6.30 2.80
N SER A 316 19.13 6.05 3.54
CA SER A 316 20.23 5.17 3.10
C SER A 316 19.76 3.74 2.85
N ILE A 317 18.95 3.18 3.73
CA ILE A 317 18.46 1.81 3.59
C ILE A 317 17.37 1.70 2.51
N SER A 318 16.50 2.71 2.39
CA SER A 318 15.52 2.76 1.30
C SER A 318 16.20 2.73 -0.08
N GLY A 319 17.45 3.23 -0.19
CA GLY A 319 18.15 3.38 -1.47
C GLY A 319 18.75 2.07 -1.93
N VAL A 320 19.33 1.34 -0.98
CA VAL A 320 19.82 -0.01 -1.18
C VAL A 320 18.67 -1.00 -1.43
N LEU A 321 17.53 -0.85 -0.74
CA LEU A 321 16.35 -1.68 -0.96
C LEU A 321 15.73 -1.48 -2.34
N PHE A 322 15.85 -0.28 -2.93
CA PHE A 322 15.33 0.01 -4.27
C PHE A 322 16.22 -0.53 -5.40
N LEU A 323 17.56 -0.47 -5.22
CA LEU A 323 18.53 -1.07 -6.15
C LEU A 323 18.47 -2.61 -6.18
N GLY A 324 17.77 -3.20 -5.20
CA GLY A 324 17.79 -4.62 -4.91
C GLY A 324 16.57 -5.44 -5.35
N CYS A 325 15.86 -5.08 -6.41
CA CYS A 325 14.81 -5.94 -7.00
C CYS A 325 15.43 -7.22 -7.62
N ALA A 326 15.75 -8.19 -6.77
CA ALA A 326 16.41 -9.43 -7.13
C ALA A 326 15.39 -10.51 -7.53
N HIS A 327 15.37 -10.87 -8.81
CA HIS A 327 14.69 -12.06 -9.32
C HIS A 327 15.52 -13.36 -9.15
N ASP A 328 16.76 -13.28 -8.62
CA ASP A 328 17.69 -14.40 -8.40
C ASP A 328 18.36 -14.39 -7.00
N GLU A 329 18.79 -15.57 -6.53
CA GLU A 329 19.39 -15.83 -5.21
C GLU A 329 20.73 -15.10 -5.01
N ARG A 330 21.52 -14.83 -6.07
CA ARG A 330 22.79 -14.09 -5.95
C ARG A 330 22.58 -12.61 -5.66
N SER A 331 21.62 -11.98 -6.33
CA SER A 331 21.31 -10.56 -6.11
C SER A 331 20.70 -10.33 -4.73
N ARG A 332 19.91 -11.28 -4.20
CA ARG A 332 19.44 -11.24 -2.81
C ARG A 332 20.61 -11.32 -1.81
N LYS A 333 21.56 -12.25 -2.00
CA LYS A 333 22.78 -12.34 -1.16
C LYS A 333 23.67 -11.10 -1.22
N PHE A 334 23.74 -10.43 -2.36
CA PHE A 334 24.44 -9.16 -2.51
C PHE A 334 23.75 -8.04 -1.71
N ASN A 335 22.44 -7.90 -1.83
CA ASN A 335 21.67 -6.91 -1.08
C ASN A 335 21.73 -7.15 0.43
N ASP A 336 21.60 -8.41 0.85
CA ASP A 336 21.72 -8.80 2.26
C ASP A 336 23.09 -8.37 2.81
N ARG A 337 24.18 -8.53 2.04
CA ARG A 337 25.54 -8.11 2.45
C ARG A 337 25.71 -6.60 2.53
N VAL A 338 25.11 -5.84 1.62
CA VAL A 338 25.14 -4.36 1.63
C VAL A 338 24.31 -3.81 2.81
N LEU A 339 23.12 -4.36 3.02
CA LEU A 339 22.24 -4.05 4.16
C LEU A 339 22.91 -4.37 5.50
N ILE A 340 23.54 -5.54 5.63
CA ILE A 340 24.31 -5.92 6.83
C ILE A 340 25.46 -4.95 7.09
N SER A 341 26.15 -4.50 6.04
CA SER A 341 27.30 -3.59 6.18
C SER A 341 26.87 -2.20 6.63
N LEU A 342 25.78 -1.67 6.05
CA LEU A 342 25.14 -0.43 6.51
C LEU A 342 24.62 -0.55 7.94
N PHE A 343 24.02 -1.68 8.28
CA PHE A 343 23.55 -1.92 9.65
C PHE A 343 24.71 -1.95 10.64
N LEU A 344 25.86 -2.56 10.30
CA LEU A 344 27.05 -2.58 11.16
C LEU A 344 27.69 -1.20 11.33
N GLU A 345 27.78 -0.41 10.26
CA GLU A 345 28.36 0.94 10.28
C GLU A 345 27.51 1.93 11.10
N TYR A 346 26.18 1.77 11.08
CA TYR A 346 25.26 2.57 11.89
C TYR A 346 24.91 1.93 13.26
N SER A 347 25.27 0.66 13.49
CA SER A 347 24.97 -0.05 14.74
C SER A 347 25.69 0.49 15.97
N GLU A 348 26.82 1.18 15.81
CA GLU A 348 27.47 1.87 16.94
C GLU A 348 26.62 3.03 17.49
N ARG A 349 25.69 3.58 16.69
CA ARG A 349 24.69 4.58 17.14
C ARG A 349 23.38 3.95 17.66
N LEU A 350 23.16 2.65 17.43
CA LEU A 350 21.93 1.93 17.83
C LEU A 350 21.98 1.35 19.26
N TRP A 351 23.10 1.50 19.98
CA TRP A 351 23.26 1.01 21.35
C TRP A 351 22.30 1.65 22.37
N ASP A 352 21.68 2.77 22.00
CA ASP A 352 20.73 3.53 22.83
C ASP A 352 19.28 2.99 22.81
N LEU A 353 18.94 2.06 21.90
CA LEU A 353 17.59 1.49 21.79
C LEU A 353 17.43 0.20 22.62
N ARG A 354 17.50 0.30 23.96
CA ARG A 354 17.27 -0.83 24.90
C ARG A 354 15.78 -1.21 25.10
N SER A 355 14.94 -1.13 24.06
CA SER A 355 13.55 -1.61 24.17
C SER A 355 13.45 -3.13 23.95
N PRO A 356 12.69 -3.88 24.77
CA PRO A 356 12.50 -5.33 24.63
C PRO A 356 12.00 -5.77 23.25
N SER A 357 11.31 -4.89 22.53
CA SER A 357 10.75 -5.12 21.19
C SER A 357 11.81 -5.31 20.10
N TYR A 358 13.04 -4.82 20.31
CA TYR A 358 14.12 -4.84 19.29
C TYR A 358 15.23 -5.85 19.59
N ARG A 359 15.12 -6.61 20.69
CA ARG A 359 16.08 -7.69 21.05
C ARG A 359 16.32 -8.74 19.95
N PRO A 360 15.33 -9.15 19.13
CA PRO A 360 15.58 -10.13 18.06
C PRO A 360 16.50 -9.59 16.97
N VAL A 361 16.33 -8.30 16.62
CA VAL A 361 17.14 -7.60 15.61
C VAL A 361 18.58 -7.42 16.11
N LEU A 362 18.75 -7.02 17.37
CA LEU A 362 20.07 -6.92 18.02
C LEU A 362 20.79 -8.27 18.12
N LYS A 363 20.11 -9.35 18.54
CA LYS A 363 20.71 -10.69 18.62
C LYS A 363 21.15 -11.25 17.26
N TRP A 364 20.40 -10.94 16.20
CA TRP A 364 20.78 -11.33 14.84
C TRP A 364 21.98 -10.52 14.34
N ALA A 365 22.00 -9.21 14.59
CA ALA A 365 23.13 -8.33 14.27
C ALA A 365 24.42 -8.75 15.03
N GLU A 366 24.33 -9.07 16.32
CA GLU A 366 25.45 -9.58 17.13
C GLU A 366 26.01 -10.90 16.56
N SER A 367 25.15 -11.84 16.17
CA SER A 367 25.54 -13.12 15.55
C SER A 367 26.31 -12.96 14.23
N ILE A 368 25.99 -11.91 13.46
CA ILE A 368 26.71 -11.58 12.22
C ILE A 368 27.99 -10.80 12.50
N THR A 369 27.98 -9.86 13.46
CA THR A 369 29.15 -9.10 13.91
C THR A 369 30.25 -10.02 14.44
N GLU A 370 29.88 -11.09 15.15
CA GLU A 370 30.81 -12.07 15.69
C GLU A 370 31.43 -12.99 14.62
N LYS A 371 30.70 -13.24 13.51
CA LYS A 371 31.26 -13.86 12.30
C LYS A 371 32.16 -12.90 11.52
N PHE A 372 31.82 -11.61 11.48
CA PHE A 372 32.58 -10.57 10.77
C PHE A 372 33.88 -10.18 11.48
N ARG A 373 33.89 -10.07 12.82
CA ARG A 373 35.13 -9.83 13.61
C ARG A 373 36.16 -10.94 13.44
N LYS A 374 35.73 -12.14 13.04
CA LYS A 374 36.62 -13.28 12.74
C LYS A 374 37.12 -13.29 11.29
N LEU A 375 36.51 -12.52 10.38
CA LEU A 375 37.06 -12.24 9.06
C LEU A 375 38.01 -11.03 9.15
N LYS A 376 39.32 -11.27 9.30
CA LYS A 376 40.31 -10.29 8.84
C LYS A 376 40.14 -10.18 7.32
N LEU A 377 39.42 -9.17 6.84
CA LEU A 377 39.35 -8.90 5.40
C LEU A 377 40.78 -8.60 4.91
N PRO A 378 41.31 -9.33 3.91
CA PRO A 378 42.73 -9.23 3.55
C PRO A 378 43.08 -7.95 2.80
N PHE A 379 42.10 -7.10 2.51
CA PHE A 379 42.25 -5.93 1.65
C PHE A 379 41.43 -4.74 2.20
N PRO A 380 41.86 -3.49 1.97
CA PRO A 380 41.13 -2.30 2.36
C PRO A 380 39.71 -2.22 1.77
N THR A 381 38.79 -1.61 2.50
CA THR A 381 37.35 -1.51 2.17
C THR A 381 37.09 -0.92 0.77
N TRP A 382 37.93 -0.01 0.27
CA TRP A 382 37.79 0.56 -1.08
C TRP A 382 38.06 -0.46 -2.20
N THR A 383 38.94 -1.45 -1.96
CA THR A 383 39.25 -2.51 -2.93
C THR A 383 38.06 -3.48 -3.10
N TYR A 384 37.20 -3.58 -2.07
CA TYR A 384 35.93 -4.30 -2.16
C TYR A 384 34.91 -3.56 -3.03
N TYR A 385 34.78 -2.24 -2.91
CA TYR A 385 33.90 -1.43 -3.77
C TYR A 385 34.34 -1.45 -5.24
N GLU A 386 35.64 -1.49 -5.53
CA GLU A 386 36.15 -1.69 -6.90
C GLU A 386 35.77 -3.07 -7.46
N SER A 387 35.73 -4.11 -6.62
CA SER A 387 35.24 -5.44 -7.02
C SER A 387 33.74 -5.43 -7.34
N VAL A 388 32.94 -4.67 -6.58
CA VAL A 388 31.49 -4.47 -6.82
C VAL A 388 31.24 -3.74 -8.14
N GLU A 389 32.02 -2.69 -8.44
CA GLU A 389 31.97 -1.98 -9.74
C GLU A 389 32.26 -2.94 -10.91
N THR A 390 33.25 -3.82 -10.72
CA THR A 390 33.70 -4.79 -11.73
C THR A 390 32.65 -5.87 -11.99
N GLU A 391 32.00 -6.36 -10.94
CA GLU A 391 30.96 -7.40 -11.03
C GLU A 391 29.65 -6.84 -11.64
N TYR A 392 29.28 -5.61 -11.31
CA TYR A 392 28.16 -4.88 -11.92
C TYR A 392 28.34 -4.70 -13.45
N ARG A 393 29.55 -4.38 -13.92
CA ARG A 393 29.85 -4.28 -15.37
C ARG A 393 29.71 -5.61 -16.10
N ARG A 394 30.01 -6.72 -15.43
CA ARG A 394 29.95 -8.07 -16.01
C ARG A 394 28.51 -8.52 -16.23
N ASP A 395 27.61 -8.21 -15.30
CA ASP A 395 26.21 -8.66 -15.36
C ASP A 395 25.32 -7.81 -16.26
N LYS A 396 25.70 -6.57 -16.60
CA LYS A 396 24.93 -5.69 -17.52
C LYS A 396 24.60 -6.32 -18.89
N LYS A 397 25.35 -7.34 -19.33
CA LYS A 397 25.06 -8.14 -20.55
C LYS A 397 23.83 -9.06 -20.43
N PHE A 398 23.39 -9.40 -19.21
CA PHE A 398 22.29 -10.33 -18.97
C PHE A 398 20.91 -9.66 -18.82
N TRP A 399 20.86 -8.39 -18.39
CA TRP A 399 19.64 -7.64 -18.04
C TRP A 399 18.74 -7.24 -19.23
N GLY A 400 19.15 -7.51 -20.46
CA GLY A 400 18.35 -7.21 -21.66
C GLY A 400 17.12 -8.11 -21.87
N ARG A 401 16.97 -9.23 -21.13
CA ARG A 401 15.88 -10.20 -21.32
C ARG A 401 14.68 -10.08 -20.36
N ASP A 402 14.83 -9.46 -19.18
CA ASP A 402 13.82 -9.51 -18.11
C ASP A 402 12.90 -8.28 -17.98
N LYS A 403 12.95 -7.36 -18.96
CA LYS A 403 12.15 -6.12 -18.98
C LYS A 403 10.62 -6.34 -18.94
N ILE A 404 10.15 -7.54 -19.29
CA ILE A 404 8.72 -7.91 -19.36
C ILE A 404 8.17 -8.38 -17.98
N TYR A 405 9.02 -8.69 -17.01
CA TYR A 405 8.57 -9.30 -15.73
C TYR A 405 8.56 -8.34 -14.53
N ALA A 406 9.19 -7.16 -14.63
CA ALA A 406 9.26 -6.16 -13.57
C ALA A 406 7.94 -5.38 -13.38
N GLU A 407 7.11 -5.28 -14.42
CA GLU A 407 5.81 -4.58 -14.35
C GLU A 407 4.70 -5.40 -13.66
N LEU A 408 4.96 -6.67 -13.30
CA LEU A 408 3.94 -7.61 -12.81
C LEU A 408 3.95 -7.91 -11.29
N LEU A 409 4.90 -7.40 -10.50
CA LEU A 409 5.08 -7.81 -9.09
C LEU A 409 4.62 -6.76 -8.06
N CYS A 410 3.31 -6.47 -8.10
CA CYS A 410 2.48 -5.79 -7.09
C CYS A 410 2.76 -4.32 -6.70
N PRO A 411 1.71 -3.47 -6.70
CA PRO A 411 1.74 -2.17 -6.05
C PRO A 411 1.72 -2.37 -4.53
N VAL A 412 2.72 -1.84 -3.82
CA VAL A 412 2.65 -1.64 -2.37
C VAL A 412 2.81 -0.15 -2.12
N GLU A 413 1.84 0.35 -1.36
CA GLU A 413 1.77 1.67 -0.77
C GLU A 413 3.12 2.12 -0.19
N THR A 414 3.48 3.36 -0.45
CA THR A 414 4.58 4.03 0.26
C THR A 414 3.98 4.97 1.28
N THR A 415 3.88 4.47 2.51
CA THR A 415 3.86 5.24 3.74
C THR A 415 5.17 6.05 3.80
N LYS A 416 5.10 7.39 3.90
CA LYS A 416 6.27 8.20 4.25
C LYS A 416 6.08 8.74 5.66
N LEU A 417 6.95 8.31 6.57
CA LEU A 417 7.23 9.05 7.79
C LEU A 417 8.05 10.30 7.47
N GLN A 418 7.68 11.39 8.13
CA GLN A 418 8.52 12.57 8.30
C GLN A 418 9.74 12.23 9.15
N ALA A 419 10.82 12.96 8.93
CA ALA A 419 11.74 13.22 10.03
C ALA A 419 12.24 14.67 10.03
N ALA A 420 12.47 15.10 11.26
CA ALA A 420 12.76 16.43 11.74
C ALA A 420 14.28 16.77 11.63
N PRO A 421 14.68 18.03 11.90
CA PRO A 421 15.92 18.61 11.41
C PRO A 421 17.07 18.48 12.41
N SER A 422 18.29 18.23 11.93
CA SER A 422 19.48 18.83 12.53
C SER A 422 20.65 18.90 11.56
N GLU A 423 21.45 19.94 11.74
CA GLU A 423 22.52 20.43 10.89
C GLU A 423 23.71 19.45 10.83
N THR A 424 24.10 19.01 9.63
CA THR A 424 25.51 18.79 9.27
C THR A 424 25.61 18.59 7.76
N ARG A 425 26.59 19.26 7.12
CA ARG A 425 26.85 19.17 5.67
C ARG A 425 27.31 17.75 5.30
N THR A 426 26.43 16.95 4.72
CA THR A 426 26.74 15.67 4.06
C THR A 426 26.28 15.73 2.61
N LEU A 427 27.05 15.13 1.70
CA LEU A 427 26.72 15.03 0.27
C LEU A 427 25.36 14.32 0.11
N THR A 428 24.31 15.10 -0.12
CA THR A 428 22.96 14.63 -0.42
C THR A 428 22.90 14.25 -1.90
N MET A 429 23.08 12.97 -2.21
CA MET A 429 22.52 12.42 -3.44
C MET A 429 21.04 12.13 -3.18
N ASP A 430 20.16 12.81 -3.91
CA ASP A 430 18.72 12.62 -3.80
C ASP A 430 18.34 11.22 -4.31
N HIS A 431 17.66 10.50 -3.43
CA HIS A 431 17.15 9.15 -3.63
C HIS A 431 16.27 9.04 -4.89
N LEU A 432 15.55 10.11 -5.19
CA LEU A 432 14.61 10.18 -6.30
C LEU A 432 15.31 10.37 -7.66
N ASP A 433 16.48 11.01 -7.69
CA ASP A 433 17.25 11.24 -8.92
C ASP A 433 17.95 9.96 -9.39
N VAL A 434 18.46 9.16 -8.44
CA VAL A 434 19.01 7.82 -8.75
C VAL A 434 17.90 6.90 -9.27
N CYS A 435 16.70 6.96 -8.68
CA CYS A 435 15.54 6.16 -9.08
C CYS A 435 14.97 6.58 -10.45
N ASN A 436 14.88 7.87 -10.74
CA ASN A 436 14.30 8.39 -11.98
C ASN A 436 15.26 8.34 -13.18
N GLY A 437 16.57 8.51 -12.94
CA GLY A 437 17.57 8.47 -14.00
C GLY A 437 17.81 7.08 -14.58
N LEU A 438 17.80 6.04 -13.74
CA LEU A 438 18.18 4.67 -14.13
C LEU A 438 17.10 3.90 -14.90
N TYR A 439 15.82 4.26 -14.75
CA TYR A 439 14.71 3.49 -15.32
C TYR A 439 14.12 4.08 -16.62
N ARG A 440 14.24 5.40 -16.83
CA ARG A 440 13.47 6.10 -17.88
C ARG A 440 14.23 6.37 -19.17
N LYS A 441 15.55 6.51 -19.11
CA LYS A 441 16.38 6.68 -20.31
C LYS A 441 17.09 5.38 -20.60
N ARG A 442 17.04 4.92 -21.85
CA ARG A 442 17.85 3.80 -22.36
C ARG A 442 19.35 4.16 -22.44
N GLU A 443 19.80 5.06 -21.57
CA GLU A 443 21.17 5.51 -21.40
C GLU A 443 21.75 4.74 -20.21
N SER A 444 22.83 4.04 -20.50
CA SER A 444 23.73 3.39 -19.55
C SER A 444 23.88 4.13 -18.23
N SER A 445 23.74 3.40 -17.11
CA SER A 445 24.72 3.06 -16.06
C SER A 445 25.93 3.97 -15.75
N GLU A 446 26.10 5.13 -16.36
CA GLU A 446 27.25 6.02 -16.15
C GLU A 446 27.06 6.88 -14.91
N GLN A 447 25.83 7.33 -14.61
CA GLN A 447 25.58 8.14 -13.43
C GLN A 447 25.88 7.35 -12.14
N PHE A 448 25.35 6.13 -12.00
CA PHE A 448 25.66 5.26 -10.86
C PHE A 448 27.15 4.88 -10.77
N LEU A 449 27.80 4.62 -11.91
CA LEU A 449 29.26 4.38 -11.92
C LEU A 449 30.05 5.65 -11.58
N ASN A 450 29.57 6.83 -11.95
CA ASN A 450 30.15 8.11 -11.57
C ASN A 450 29.95 8.40 -10.08
N ASP A 451 28.78 8.11 -9.53
CA ASP A 451 28.49 8.29 -8.11
C ASP A 451 29.33 7.33 -7.26
N LEU A 452 29.43 6.06 -7.67
CA LEU A 452 30.31 5.08 -7.04
C LEU A 452 31.80 5.48 -7.15
N ARG A 453 32.23 5.98 -8.32
CA ARG A 453 33.59 6.54 -8.50
C ARG A 453 33.83 7.80 -7.67
N THR A 454 32.81 8.63 -7.50
CA THR A 454 32.87 9.86 -6.68
C THR A 454 33.00 9.49 -5.21
N MET A 455 32.30 8.46 -4.76
CA MET A 455 32.40 7.91 -3.41
C MET A 455 33.78 7.26 -3.16
N VAL A 456 34.26 6.43 -4.10
CA VAL A 456 35.62 5.86 -4.08
C VAL A 456 36.69 6.96 -4.13
N GLY A 457 36.44 8.03 -4.89
CA GLY A 457 37.28 9.23 -4.98
C GLY A 457 37.33 9.99 -3.65
N ALA A 458 36.18 10.25 -3.03
CA ALA A 458 36.08 10.90 -1.72
C ALA A 458 36.78 10.11 -0.61
N LEU A 459 36.71 8.77 -0.65
CA LEU A 459 37.43 7.87 0.28
C LEU A 459 38.94 7.85 0.03
N LYS A 460 39.38 7.98 -1.24
CA LYS A 460 40.80 8.17 -1.58
C LYS A 460 41.29 9.57 -1.15
N MET A 461 40.44 10.60 -1.23
CA MET A 461 40.74 11.97 -0.83
C MET A 461 40.73 12.21 0.67
N SER A 462 39.86 11.55 1.45
CA SER A 462 39.88 11.64 2.92
C SER A 462 41.19 11.09 3.50
N LYS A 463 41.84 10.15 2.79
CA LYS A 463 43.18 9.64 3.10
C LYS A 463 44.30 10.62 2.72
N SER A 464 44.08 11.44 1.68
CA SER A 464 44.96 12.56 1.29
C SER A 464 44.84 13.73 2.27
N MET A 465 43.65 14.03 2.78
CA MET A 465 43.44 15.05 3.82
C MET A 465 43.91 14.58 5.20
N ALA A 466 43.74 13.29 5.53
CA ALA A 466 44.33 12.68 6.72
C ALA A 466 45.87 12.57 6.65
N SER A 467 46.49 12.87 5.50
CA SER A 467 47.94 13.00 5.37
C SER A 467 48.43 14.46 5.28
N THR A 468 47.52 15.45 5.31
CA THR A 468 47.88 16.89 5.31
C THR A 468 47.57 17.63 6.62
N GLU A 469 46.84 17.04 7.56
CA GLU A 469 46.91 17.43 8.97
C GLU A 469 47.96 16.58 9.71
N ALA A 470 49.23 16.88 9.44
CA ALA A 470 50.29 16.54 10.37
C ALA A 470 50.19 17.50 11.57
N VAL A 471 49.43 17.10 12.58
CA VAL A 471 49.60 17.64 13.94
C VAL A 471 51.07 17.38 14.33
N PRO A 472 51.88 18.41 14.66
CA PRO A 472 53.21 18.17 15.15
C PRO A 472 53.09 17.36 16.45
N THR A 473 53.80 16.24 16.44
CA THR A 473 53.83 15.25 17.50
C THR A 473 54.15 15.88 18.84
N ARG A 474 53.36 15.48 19.83
CA ARG A 474 53.55 15.74 21.25
C ARG A 474 54.80 14.99 21.72
N GLU A 475 55.96 15.64 21.63
CA GLU A 475 57.12 15.34 22.46
C GLU A 475 57.40 16.54 23.37
N GLU A 476 57.84 16.21 24.58
CA GLU A 476 58.24 17.12 25.67
C GLU A 476 57.11 17.64 26.56
N ALA A 477 56.59 16.70 27.35
CA ALA A 477 56.36 16.97 28.77
C ALA A 477 57.70 17.33 29.46
N ASP A 478 57.60 18.13 30.52
CA ASP A 478 58.63 18.58 31.44
C ASP A 478 59.59 19.66 30.93
N ARG A 479 59.37 20.90 31.39
CA ARG A 479 60.26 21.52 32.39
C ARG A 479 59.75 22.88 32.88
N THR A 480 59.77 23.00 34.22
CA THR A 480 60.08 24.21 35.02
C THR A 480 59.12 25.40 35.05
N SER A 481 58.33 25.43 36.14
CA SER A 481 58.34 26.45 37.21
C SER A 481 58.91 27.86 36.95
N ASN A 482 58.10 28.85 37.38
CA ASN A 482 58.45 30.16 37.96
C ASN A 482 59.19 31.19 37.09
N ILE A 483 58.68 32.44 37.08
CA ILE A 483 59.38 33.69 37.49
C ILE A 483 58.54 34.94 37.12
N THR A 484 58.08 35.63 38.18
CA THR A 484 57.92 37.08 38.45
C THR A 484 57.64 38.15 37.37
N ALA A 485 56.59 38.94 37.69
CA ALA A 485 56.59 40.40 37.99
C ALA A 485 56.52 41.51 36.92
N ALA A 486 55.84 42.58 37.38
CA ALA A 486 55.74 43.99 36.92
C ALA A 486 54.79 44.26 35.74
N GLY A 487 53.92 45.28 35.74
CA GLY A 487 53.68 46.41 36.66
C GLY A 487 53.07 47.59 35.87
N ASN A 488 52.25 48.41 36.56
CA ASN A 488 51.81 49.79 36.23
C ASN A 488 50.70 49.99 35.17
N SER A 489 49.75 50.94 35.27
CA SER A 489 49.33 51.90 36.32
C SER A 489 48.12 52.74 35.79
N GLU A 490 47.39 53.38 36.74
CA GLU A 490 46.51 54.58 36.62
C GLU A 490 45.19 54.48 35.80
N SER A 491 43.95 54.65 36.30
CA SER A 491 43.23 55.56 37.25
C SER A 491 42.49 56.71 36.56
N VAL A 492 41.20 56.91 36.90
CA VAL A 492 40.60 58.19 37.42
C VAL A 492 39.10 58.42 37.04
N MET A 493 38.29 58.55 38.12
CA MET A 493 37.11 59.39 38.43
C MET A 493 35.66 59.18 37.90
N ALA A 494 34.74 59.20 38.88
CA ALA A 494 33.29 59.52 38.89
C ALA A 494 33.07 61.03 39.28
N PRO A 495 31.92 61.63 39.72
CA PRO A 495 30.60 61.08 40.15
C PRO A 495 29.31 61.99 39.98
N GLU A 496 28.18 61.60 40.65
CA GLU A 496 27.06 62.40 41.27
C GLU A 496 25.93 63.07 40.39
N ALA A 497 24.66 63.34 40.79
CA ALA A 497 23.75 63.06 41.94
C ALA A 497 22.27 63.58 41.72
N HIS A 498 21.30 63.03 42.51
CA HIS A 498 20.11 63.64 43.22
C HIS A 498 18.73 64.09 42.64
N ASN A 499 17.65 63.56 43.31
CA ASN A 499 16.39 64.17 43.87
C ASN A 499 15.27 64.74 42.94
N ARG A 500 13.94 64.84 43.24
CA ARG A 500 12.94 64.41 44.26
C ARG A 500 11.52 64.99 43.84
N LEU A 501 10.39 64.46 44.38
CA LEU A 501 9.04 65.08 44.66
C LEU A 501 7.74 64.68 43.85
N THR A 502 6.63 64.52 44.59
CA THR A 502 5.17 64.31 44.26
C THR A 502 4.33 65.55 44.69
N PRO A 503 2.94 65.68 44.74
CA PRO A 503 1.78 64.75 44.58
C PRO A 503 0.43 65.28 43.96
N SER A 504 -0.65 64.44 43.84
CA SER A 504 -2.09 64.68 44.25
C SER A 504 -3.29 64.24 43.34
N ALA A 505 -4.12 63.29 43.86
CA ALA A 505 -5.61 63.11 43.99
C ALA A 505 -6.67 62.86 42.83
N ASN A 506 -7.40 61.71 42.99
CA ASN A 506 -8.86 61.35 42.91
C ASN A 506 -9.73 61.59 41.66
N ASP A 507 -10.76 60.82 41.24
CA ASP A 507 -11.42 59.51 41.50
C ASP A 507 -12.30 59.23 40.22
N LEU A 508 -12.50 58.04 39.63
CA LEU A 508 -13.57 57.05 39.92
C LEU A 508 -13.52 55.86 38.90
N LEU A 509 -13.16 54.65 39.40
CA LEU A 509 -13.66 53.25 39.15
C LEU A 509 -14.15 52.72 37.76
N PRO A 510 -14.26 51.38 37.56
CA PRO A 510 -13.31 50.25 37.74
C PRO A 510 -13.32 49.33 36.47
N THR A 511 -12.45 48.35 36.22
CA THR A 511 -12.17 47.07 36.92
C THR A 511 -11.03 46.34 36.16
N GLN A 512 -10.00 45.91 36.90
CA GLN A 512 -9.33 44.59 36.90
C GLN A 512 -8.96 43.93 35.55
N THR A 513 -7.75 43.44 35.26
CA THR A 513 -6.65 42.96 36.11
C THR A 513 -5.35 42.88 35.28
N GLU A 514 -4.23 43.04 35.98
CA GLU A 514 -2.81 43.10 35.57
C GLU A 514 -2.29 41.92 34.73
N LYS A 515 -1.24 42.18 33.92
CA LYS A 515 0.09 41.56 34.09
C LYS A 515 1.18 42.12 33.14
N PHE A 516 2.15 42.78 33.78
CA PHE A 516 3.61 42.72 33.59
C PHE A 516 4.22 42.50 32.19
N HIS A 517 4.83 43.58 31.70
CA HIS A 517 5.96 43.59 30.77
C HIS A 517 7.27 43.21 31.49
N ALA A 518 8.13 42.46 30.79
CA ALA A 518 9.57 42.46 31.00
C ALA A 518 10.23 42.82 29.67
N ASP A 519 10.97 43.93 29.65
CA ASP A 519 11.82 44.35 28.54
C ASP A 519 13.08 43.47 28.48
N ASN A 520 13.39 42.99 27.27
CA ASN A 520 14.72 42.52 26.90
C ASN A 520 15.16 43.34 25.69
N ASN A 521 16.30 44.01 25.80
CA ASN A 521 16.91 44.69 24.67
C ASN A 521 18.41 44.35 24.61
N SER A 522 18.79 43.55 23.63
CA SER A 522 20.15 43.56 23.07
C SER A 522 20.11 43.05 21.62
N ASN A 523 20.19 44.02 20.70
CA ASN A 523 20.58 43.89 19.29
C ASN A 523 21.85 43.02 19.13
N GLY A 524 22.08 42.24 18.08
CA GLY A 524 21.33 41.97 16.86
C GLY A 524 22.21 41.19 15.88
N PHE A 525 21.65 40.17 15.24
CA PHE A 525 21.96 39.81 13.85
C PHE A 525 20.75 39.02 13.32
N SER A 526 19.85 39.73 12.64
CA SER A 526 18.60 39.18 12.12
C SER A 526 18.83 38.47 10.78
N THR A 527 18.74 37.16 10.78
CA THR A 527 18.25 36.41 9.61
C THR A 527 16.83 35.97 9.94
N SER A 528 15.85 36.75 9.47
CA SER A 528 14.43 36.49 9.65
C SER A 528 14.00 35.27 8.83
N TYR A 529 14.18 34.07 9.36
CA TYR A 529 13.20 33.02 9.11
C TYR A 529 11.96 33.40 9.92
N SER A 530 11.04 34.12 9.27
CA SER A 530 9.68 34.27 9.78
C SER A 530 9.06 32.87 9.82
N SER A 531 9.17 32.18 10.95
CA SER A 531 8.24 31.13 11.30
C SER A 531 6.86 31.78 11.37
N GLN A 532 6.10 31.76 10.27
CA GLN A 532 4.72 32.23 10.29
C GLN A 532 3.96 31.34 11.28
N ILE A 533 3.64 31.90 12.45
CA ILE A 533 2.83 31.24 13.47
C ILE A 533 1.45 31.04 12.84
N ARG A 534 1.15 29.80 12.43
CA ARG A 534 -0.16 29.44 11.87
C ARG A 534 -1.24 29.59 12.95
N SER A 535 -2.35 30.23 12.59
CA SER A 535 -3.48 30.40 13.50
C SER A 535 -4.17 29.06 13.80
N PRO A 536 -4.78 28.88 14.98
CA PRO A 536 -5.53 27.67 15.32
C PRO A 536 -6.62 27.39 14.28
N ALA A 537 -6.78 26.13 13.90
CA ALA A 537 -7.82 25.74 12.94
C ALA A 537 -9.23 25.95 13.54
N PRO A 538 -10.16 26.59 12.81
CA PRO A 538 -11.57 26.61 13.16
C PRO A 538 -12.18 25.19 13.19
N ALA A 539 -13.42 25.07 13.67
CA ALA A 539 -14.11 23.79 13.64
C ALA A 539 -14.25 23.28 12.20
N ILE A 540 -14.11 21.95 12.01
CA ILE A 540 -14.18 21.30 10.68
C ILE A 540 -15.49 21.65 9.93
N MET A 541 -16.58 21.86 10.67
CA MET A 541 -17.90 22.25 10.11
C MET A 541 -17.96 23.69 9.58
N ASP A 542 -16.99 24.52 9.91
CA ASP A 542 -16.95 25.92 9.50
C ASP A 542 -16.40 26.10 8.08
N PHE A 543 -15.67 25.11 7.57
CA PHE A 543 -15.15 25.14 6.21
C PHE A 543 -16.28 24.90 5.21
N LYS A 544 -16.56 25.88 4.35
CA LYS A 544 -17.67 25.82 3.39
C LYS A 544 -17.24 25.67 1.94
N VAL A 545 -15.96 25.89 1.65
CA VAL A 545 -15.41 25.88 0.29
C VAL A 545 -14.32 24.81 0.18
N GLY A 546 -14.48 23.89 -0.76
CA GLY A 546 -13.41 22.98 -1.18
C GLY A 546 -12.69 23.48 -2.43
N TRP A 547 -11.38 23.30 -2.52
CA TRP A 547 -10.57 23.67 -3.67
C TRP A 547 -9.64 22.49 -3.98
N ILE A 548 -9.81 21.86 -5.15
CA ILE A 548 -9.06 20.68 -5.56
C ILE A 548 -8.15 21.05 -6.73
N CYS A 549 -6.88 20.64 -6.64
CA CYS A 549 -5.86 20.80 -7.66
C CYS A 549 -5.27 19.44 -8.02
N ALA A 550 -4.87 19.25 -9.27
CA ALA A 550 -4.32 17.99 -9.77
C ALA A 550 -2.81 17.85 -9.50
N LEU A 551 -2.07 18.95 -9.57
CA LEU A 551 -0.61 18.97 -9.54
C LEU A 551 -0.06 19.87 -8.43
N PRO A 552 1.13 19.56 -7.86
CA PRO A 552 1.70 20.32 -6.75
C PRO A 552 1.89 21.82 -7.04
N PHE A 553 2.28 22.18 -8.27
CA PHE A 553 2.45 23.59 -8.62
C PHE A 553 1.12 24.33 -8.74
N GLU A 554 0.01 23.63 -9.04
CA GLU A 554 -1.35 24.19 -9.00
C GLU A 554 -1.79 24.42 -7.55
N THR A 555 -1.48 23.49 -6.65
CA THR A 555 -1.73 23.67 -5.21
C THR A 555 -0.92 24.81 -4.64
N ALA A 556 0.36 24.93 -4.98
CA ALA A 556 1.17 26.08 -4.60
C ALA A 556 0.58 27.39 -5.14
N ALA A 557 0.08 27.41 -6.38
CA ALA A 557 -0.63 28.57 -6.91
C ALA A 557 -1.87 28.92 -6.07
N ALA A 558 -2.64 27.92 -5.65
CA ALA A 558 -3.81 28.10 -4.79
C ALA A 558 -3.46 28.61 -3.38
N GLU A 559 -2.37 28.12 -2.79
CA GLU A 559 -1.96 28.52 -1.43
C GLU A 559 -1.53 29.98 -1.33
N VAL A 560 -0.84 30.52 -2.34
CA VAL A 560 -0.50 31.96 -2.44
C VAL A 560 -1.75 32.87 -2.46
N MET A 561 -2.90 32.32 -2.85
CA MET A 561 -4.17 33.04 -2.83
C MET A 561 -4.82 33.12 -1.45
N LEU A 562 -4.32 32.41 -0.43
CA LEU A 562 -4.81 32.51 0.94
C LEU A 562 -4.38 33.83 1.59
N ASP A 563 -5.22 34.38 2.46
CA ASP A 563 -4.86 35.51 3.33
C ASP A 563 -4.20 35.02 4.63
N GLU A 564 -4.53 33.79 5.02
CA GLU A 564 -4.10 33.15 6.25
C GLU A 564 -4.13 31.62 6.09
N GLN A 565 -3.09 30.95 6.57
CA GLN A 565 -3.05 29.49 6.70
C GLN A 565 -3.30 29.09 8.16
N TYR A 566 -4.17 28.10 8.36
CA TYR A 566 -4.45 27.52 9.67
C TYR A 566 -3.50 26.36 9.99
N GLN A 567 -3.40 26.01 11.27
CA GLN A 567 -2.70 24.80 11.71
C GLN A 567 -3.26 23.55 11.03
N GLU A 568 -2.36 22.62 10.70
CA GLU A 568 -2.73 21.36 10.09
C GLU A 568 -3.60 20.53 11.05
N LEU A 569 -4.56 19.80 10.49
CA LEU A 569 -5.31 18.82 11.26
C LEU A 569 -4.42 17.63 11.60
N PRO A 570 -4.64 16.96 12.74
CA PRO A 570 -4.03 15.68 13.02
C PRO A 570 -4.30 14.71 11.87
N PHE A 571 -3.32 13.84 11.61
CA PHE A 571 -3.45 12.80 10.61
C PHE A 571 -4.66 11.91 10.89
N ASP A 572 -5.47 11.69 9.86
CA ASP A 572 -6.63 10.82 9.93
C ASP A 572 -6.31 9.50 9.21
N GLN A 573 -6.27 8.41 9.97
CA GLN A 573 -5.95 7.08 9.44
C GLN A 573 -6.96 6.54 8.40
N TYR A 574 -8.16 7.14 8.32
CA TYR A 574 -9.21 6.73 7.38
C TYR A 574 -9.35 7.67 6.17
N ASP A 575 -8.74 8.85 6.20
CA ASP A 575 -8.69 9.80 5.09
C ASP A 575 -7.23 10.15 4.77
N PRO A 576 -6.61 9.49 3.78
CA PRO A 576 -5.22 9.71 3.42
C PRO A 576 -4.99 11.06 2.72
N THR A 577 -6.04 11.84 2.47
CA THR A 577 -5.93 13.15 1.81
C THR A 577 -5.32 14.17 2.77
N ILE A 578 -4.28 14.84 2.30
CA ILE A 578 -3.67 15.97 3.02
C ILE A 578 -4.38 17.24 2.59
N TYR A 579 -4.82 18.03 3.57
CA TYR A 579 -5.54 19.27 3.35
C TYR A 579 -4.74 20.46 3.86
N THR A 580 -4.62 21.48 3.02
CA THR A 580 -4.21 22.80 3.45
C THR A 580 -5.45 23.59 3.86
N LEU A 581 -5.49 24.02 5.12
CA LEU A 581 -6.58 24.81 5.66
C LEU A 581 -6.22 26.29 5.61
N GLY A 582 -7.13 27.12 5.12
CA GLY A 582 -6.88 28.55 5.07
C GLY A 582 -8.13 29.39 4.97
N ARG A 583 -7.90 30.69 4.79
CA ARG A 583 -8.96 31.69 4.66
C ARG A 583 -8.68 32.65 3.52
N ILE A 584 -9.73 32.98 2.78
CA ILE A 584 -9.78 34.05 1.77
C ILE A 584 -10.87 35.02 2.21
N GLU A 585 -10.47 36.19 2.72
CA GLU A 585 -11.34 37.16 3.38
C GLU A 585 -12.27 36.51 4.41
N SER A 586 -13.59 36.49 4.19
CA SER A 586 -14.55 35.86 5.11
C SER A 586 -14.69 34.34 4.92
N HIS A 587 -14.05 33.75 3.91
CA HIS A 587 -14.33 32.39 3.46
C HIS A 587 -13.26 31.42 3.94
N LYS A 588 -13.65 30.41 4.71
CA LYS A 588 -12.78 29.31 5.14
C LYS A 588 -12.71 28.26 4.03
N VAL A 589 -11.51 28.02 3.53
CA VAL A 589 -11.21 27.19 2.35
C VAL A 589 -10.39 25.98 2.75
N VAL A 590 -10.72 24.83 2.18
CA VAL A 590 -9.94 23.59 2.27
C VAL A 590 -9.34 23.31 0.90
N ILE A 591 -8.02 23.27 0.80
CA ILE A 591 -7.31 22.94 -0.43
C ILE A 591 -6.81 21.50 -0.34
N ALA A 592 -6.96 20.72 -1.42
CA ALA A 592 -6.36 19.39 -1.55
C ALA A 592 -5.66 19.23 -2.90
N CYS A 593 -4.51 18.57 -2.89
CA CYS A 593 -3.83 18.10 -4.09
C CYS A 593 -4.18 16.64 -4.35
N LEU A 594 -4.29 16.24 -5.62
CA LEU A 594 -4.37 14.82 -5.96
C LEU A 594 -3.06 14.09 -5.63
N PRO A 595 -3.10 12.76 -5.39
CA PRO A 595 -1.91 11.98 -5.07
C PRO A 595 -0.84 12.07 -6.17
N ALA A 596 0.42 12.21 -5.76
CA ALA A 596 1.55 12.34 -6.68
C ALA A 596 1.59 11.20 -7.72
N GLY A 597 1.74 11.57 -9.00
CA GLY A 597 1.78 10.62 -10.12
C GLY A 597 0.44 9.97 -10.48
N ARG A 598 -0.68 10.40 -9.87
CA ARG A 598 -2.02 9.86 -10.12
C ARG A 598 -3.05 10.96 -10.45
N PRO A 599 -2.80 11.87 -11.42
CA PRO A 599 -3.85 12.77 -11.92
C PRO A 599 -4.96 11.96 -12.63
N GLY A 600 -6.08 12.62 -12.92
CA GLY A 600 -7.21 12.00 -13.61
C GLY A 600 -8.48 11.85 -12.76
N THR A 601 -9.57 11.48 -13.45
CA THR A 601 -10.94 11.45 -12.90
C THR A 601 -11.09 10.64 -11.61
N SER A 602 -10.49 9.44 -11.53
CA SER A 602 -10.65 8.54 -10.37
C SER A 602 -10.01 9.10 -9.10
N ALA A 603 -8.85 9.74 -9.21
CA ALA A 603 -8.18 10.36 -8.08
C ALA A 603 -8.93 11.61 -7.61
N ALA A 604 -9.43 12.41 -8.55
CA ALA A 604 -10.29 13.56 -8.26
C ALA A 604 -11.54 13.15 -7.48
N THR A 605 -12.25 12.10 -7.91
CA THR A 605 -13.41 11.56 -7.19
C THR A 605 -13.05 11.11 -5.76
N ALA A 606 -11.93 10.41 -5.59
CA ALA A 606 -11.51 9.92 -4.27
C ALA A 606 -11.21 11.07 -3.29
N VAL A 607 -10.45 12.08 -3.72
CA VAL A 607 -10.11 13.26 -2.91
C VAL A 607 -11.36 14.08 -2.60
N ALA A 608 -12.24 14.31 -3.58
CA ALA A 608 -13.48 15.05 -3.36
C ALA A 608 -14.42 14.35 -2.39
N LYS A 609 -14.51 13.01 -2.46
CA LYS A 609 -15.29 12.21 -1.52
C LYS A 609 -14.74 12.33 -0.09
N GLY A 610 -13.44 12.11 0.09
CA GLY A 610 -12.78 12.28 1.40
C GLY A 610 -13.01 13.69 1.96
N MET A 611 -12.82 14.70 1.12
CA MET A 611 -13.02 16.11 1.49
C MET A 611 -14.46 16.37 1.98
N ARG A 612 -15.48 15.86 1.29
CA ARG A 612 -16.89 16.01 1.70
C ARG A 612 -17.24 15.23 2.96
N GLU A 613 -16.65 14.05 3.14
CA GLU A 613 -16.90 13.20 4.32
C GLU A 613 -16.31 13.82 5.59
N LYS A 614 -15.10 14.38 5.48
CA LYS A 614 -14.38 15.05 6.57
C LYS A 614 -14.96 16.44 6.83
N PHE A 615 -15.03 17.29 5.82
CA PHE A 615 -15.54 18.67 5.93
C PHE A 615 -17.01 18.75 5.52
N ARG A 616 -17.90 18.23 6.37
CA ARG A 616 -19.35 18.21 6.10
C ARG A 616 -19.99 19.60 5.99
N GLY A 617 -19.26 20.65 6.33
CA GLY A 617 -19.65 22.04 6.12
C GLY A 617 -19.59 22.50 4.66
N ILE A 618 -18.87 21.79 3.78
CA ILE A 618 -18.65 22.20 2.38
C ILE A 618 -19.99 22.31 1.64
N ARG A 619 -20.21 23.47 1.02
CA ARG A 619 -21.42 23.82 0.25
C ARG A 619 -21.19 23.66 -1.25
N PHE A 620 -19.99 23.98 -1.70
CA PHE A 620 -19.53 23.87 -3.08
C PHE A 620 -18.01 23.83 -3.10
N GLY A 621 -17.42 23.53 -4.25
CA GLY A 621 -15.99 23.66 -4.44
C GLY A 621 -15.55 24.12 -5.81
N PHE A 622 -14.24 24.08 -6.01
CA PHE A 622 -13.57 24.44 -7.24
C PHE A 622 -12.62 23.33 -7.66
N MET A 623 -12.61 23.00 -8.95
CA MET A 623 -11.53 22.24 -9.56
C MET A 623 -10.68 23.23 -10.35
N VAL A 624 -9.49 23.55 -9.83
CA VAL A 624 -8.63 24.60 -10.38
C VAL A 624 -7.29 24.01 -10.77
N GLY A 625 -6.85 24.31 -11.98
CA GLY A 625 -5.56 23.85 -12.47
C GLY A 625 -5.31 24.32 -13.89
N ILE A 626 -4.42 23.63 -14.59
CA ILE A 626 -4.13 23.91 -16.00
C ILE A 626 -4.99 23.06 -16.94
N GLY A 627 -5.10 23.49 -18.18
CA GLY A 627 -5.71 22.76 -19.28
C GLY A 627 -5.13 23.21 -20.62
N GLY A 628 -5.37 22.43 -21.67
CA GLY A 628 -4.98 22.80 -23.02
C GLY A 628 -6.12 23.52 -23.74
N GLY A 629 -5.85 24.68 -24.31
CA GLY A 629 -6.84 25.54 -24.96
C GLY A 629 -7.19 25.10 -26.38
N VAL A 630 -8.38 25.46 -26.83
CA VAL A 630 -8.87 25.21 -28.20
C VAL A 630 -9.14 26.55 -28.87
N PRO A 631 -8.13 27.17 -29.53
CA PRO A 631 -8.34 28.41 -30.25
C PRO A 631 -9.29 28.22 -31.43
N SER A 632 -10.20 29.17 -31.65
CA SER A 632 -11.09 29.18 -32.81
C SER A 632 -11.25 30.59 -33.37
N SER A 633 -11.91 30.72 -34.52
CA SER A 633 -12.26 32.03 -35.07
C SER A 633 -13.25 32.81 -34.18
N ARG A 634 -14.02 32.09 -33.36
CA ARG A 634 -14.98 32.67 -32.39
C ARG A 634 -14.28 33.09 -31.09
N ASP A 635 -13.42 32.21 -30.58
CA ASP A 635 -12.77 32.34 -29.29
C ASP A 635 -11.24 32.39 -29.45
N ASP A 636 -10.68 33.60 -29.37
CA ASP A 636 -9.22 33.85 -29.39
C ASP A 636 -8.59 33.43 -28.05
N ILE A 637 -8.44 32.13 -27.82
CA ILE A 637 -7.83 31.55 -26.62
C ILE A 637 -6.30 31.60 -26.71
N ARG A 638 -5.64 32.13 -25.67
CA ARG A 638 -4.19 32.32 -25.61
C ARG A 638 -3.57 31.65 -24.39
N LEU A 639 -2.26 31.37 -24.45
CA LEU A 639 -1.54 30.85 -23.29
C LEU A 639 -1.63 31.85 -22.12
N GLY A 640 -1.87 31.33 -20.92
CA GLY A 640 -2.15 32.10 -19.72
C GLY A 640 -3.58 32.61 -19.57
N ASP A 641 -4.45 32.52 -20.58
CA ASP A 641 -5.89 32.77 -20.44
C ASP A 641 -6.54 31.79 -19.44
N VAL A 642 -7.74 32.13 -18.96
CA VAL A 642 -8.52 31.27 -18.08
C VAL A 642 -9.83 30.87 -18.76
N VAL A 643 -10.18 29.58 -18.72
CA VAL A 643 -11.47 29.05 -19.13
C VAL A 643 -12.25 28.61 -17.90
N VAL A 644 -13.50 29.05 -17.80
CA VAL A 644 -14.41 28.75 -16.70
C VAL A 644 -15.58 27.93 -17.22
N SER A 645 -15.88 26.80 -16.58
CA SER A 645 -16.99 25.94 -17.00
C SER A 645 -18.33 26.67 -16.87
N SER A 646 -19.08 26.73 -17.96
CA SER A 646 -20.41 27.33 -18.01
C SER A 646 -21.30 26.53 -18.95
N PRO A 647 -22.56 26.24 -18.58
CA PRO A 647 -23.51 25.60 -19.48
C PRO A 647 -23.57 26.31 -20.83
N HIS A 648 -23.46 25.56 -21.92
CA HIS A 648 -23.48 26.09 -23.27
C HIS A 648 -24.01 25.02 -24.23
N LEU A 649 -25.10 25.36 -24.95
CA LEU A 649 -25.89 24.44 -25.78
C LEU A 649 -26.24 23.14 -25.04
N ASP A 650 -25.75 22.00 -25.55
CA ASP A 650 -26.11 20.66 -25.11
C ASP A 650 -25.29 20.14 -23.92
N HIS A 651 -24.34 20.94 -23.41
CA HIS A 651 -23.43 20.54 -22.34
C HIS A 651 -23.62 21.40 -21.09
N GLY A 652 -23.57 20.77 -19.92
CA GLY A 652 -23.68 21.43 -18.61
C GLY A 652 -22.48 22.31 -18.23
N GLY A 653 -21.51 22.49 -19.12
CA GLY A 653 -20.26 23.23 -18.90
C GLY A 653 -19.03 22.33 -18.79
N VAL A 654 -19.22 21.04 -18.54
CA VAL A 654 -18.18 20.01 -18.69
C VAL A 654 -18.77 18.83 -19.47
N VAL A 655 -17.97 18.23 -20.33
CA VAL A 655 -18.33 17.03 -21.08
C VAL A 655 -17.22 15.99 -20.98
N GLN A 656 -17.57 14.75 -20.61
CA GLN A 656 -16.59 13.66 -20.68
C GLN A 656 -16.50 13.14 -22.13
N TYR A 657 -15.37 13.35 -22.79
CA TYR A 657 -15.23 13.03 -24.22
C TYR A 657 -14.88 11.56 -24.47
N ASP A 658 -14.27 10.88 -23.49
CA ASP A 658 -13.76 9.50 -23.61
C ASP A 658 -14.69 8.43 -23.00
N PHE A 659 -15.90 8.81 -22.55
CA PHE A 659 -16.86 7.89 -21.93
C PHE A 659 -18.01 7.53 -22.86
N GLY A 660 -18.09 6.25 -23.23
CA GLY A 660 -18.97 5.81 -24.29
C GLY A 660 -18.78 4.34 -24.65
N LYS A 661 -19.49 3.92 -25.69
CA LYS A 661 -19.42 2.58 -26.25
C LYS A 661 -18.62 2.62 -27.54
N ALA A 662 -17.67 1.70 -27.68
CA ALA A 662 -17.10 1.38 -28.98
C ALA A 662 -18.12 0.52 -29.76
N GLU A 663 -18.59 1.01 -30.89
CA GLU A 663 -19.50 0.32 -31.81
C GLU A 663 -18.72 -0.26 -33.01
N GLU A 664 -19.39 -1.08 -33.83
CA GLU A 664 -18.78 -1.69 -35.02
C GLU A 664 -18.17 -0.64 -35.95
N GLY A 665 -17.06 -0.99 -36.60
CA GLY A 665 -16.35 -0.07 -37.51
C GLY A 665 -15.50 0.99 -36.81
N GLY A 666 -15.27 0.88 -35.49
CA GLY A 666 -14.44 1.83 -34.74
C GLY A 666 -15.17 3.13 -34.38
N VAL A 667 -16.50 3.17 -34.53
CA VAL A 667 -17.33 4.31 -34.18
C VAL A 667 -17.44 4.41 -32.67
N PHE A 668 -17.05 5.54 -32.08
CA PHE A 668 -17.21 5.79 -30.66
C PHE A 668 -18.51 6.56 -30.40
N ARG A 669 -19.44 5.94 -29.69
CA ARG A 669 -20.69 6.58 -29.27
C ARG A 669 -20.60 6.99 -27.81
N ARG A 670 -20.49 8.31 -27.57
CA ARG A 670 -20.54 8.89 -26.22
C ARG A 670 -21.85 8.54 -25.52
N THR A 671 -21.76 8.21 -24.22
CA THR A 671 -22.93 7.93 -23.37
C THR A 671 -22.82 8.68 -22.05
N GLY A 672 -23.94 8.89 -21.36
CA GLY A 672 -23.97 9.57 -20.07
C GLY A 672 -24.04 11.09 -20.17
N TYR A 673 -24.17 11.74 -19.01
CA TYR A 673 -24.25 13.19 -18.87
C TYR A 673 -23.53 13.62 -17.58
N LEU A 674 -23.04 14.86 -17.57
CA LEU A 674 -22.46 15.50 -16.40
C LEU A 674 -23.38 16.66 -15.96
N ASN A 675 -23.55 16.84 -14.65
CA ASN A 675 -24.30 17.96 -14.10
C ASN A 675 -23.63 19.30 -14.44
N SER A 676 -24.42 20.38 -14.42
CA SER A 676 -23.87 21.73 -14.50
C SER A 676 -23.28 22.20 -13.17
N PRO A 677 -22.36 23.18 -13.17
CA PRO A 677 -21.97 23.88 -11.96
C PRO A 677 -23.19 24.39 -11.18
N PRO A 678 -23.12 24.47 -9.84
CA PRO A 678 -24.23 24.98 -9.03
C PRO A 678 -24.74 26.34 -9.50
N THR A 679 -26.06 26.51 -9.57
CA THR A 679 -26.71 27.79 -9.99
C THR A 679 -26.17 28.99 -9.22
N PHE A 680 -25.87 28.82 -7.93
CA PHE A 680 -25.25 29.85 -7.12
C PHE A 680 -23.89 30.31 -7.68
N LEU A 681 -23.00 29.37 -8.02
CA LEU A 681 -21.69 29.69 -8.59
C LEU A 681 -21.84 30.32 -9.98
N LEU A 682 -22.83 29.90 -10.78
CA LEU A 682 -23.13 30.54 -12.07
C LEU A 682 -23.60 31.99 -11.90
N ASN A 683 -24.37 32.29 -10.86
CA ASN A 683 -24.76 33.67 -10.54
C ASN A 683 -23.56 34.52 -10.11
N VAL A 684 -22.63 33.95 -9.34
CA VAL A 684 -21.37 34.61 -8.97
C VAL A 684 -20.51 34.87 -10.21
N VAL A 685 -20.41 33.90 -11.12
CA VAL A 685 -19.73 34.07 -12.42
C VAL A 685 -20.34 35.24 -13.19
N ASN A 686 -21.66 35.35 -13.30
CA ASN A 686 -22.31 36.49 -13.96
C ASN A 686 -21.99 37.82 -13.27
N ARG A 687 -21.89 37.85 -11.94
CA ARG A 687 -21.49 39.05 -11.20
C ARG A 687 -20.06 39.47 -11.53
N VAL A 688 -19.12 38.52 -11.57
CA VAL A 688 -17.72 38.77 -11.97
C VAL A 688 -17.66 39.26 -13.42
N ARG A 689 -18.42 38.65 -14.33
CA ARG A 689 -18.53 39.10 -15.74
C ARG A 689 -19.01 40.55 -15.83
N THR A 690 -20.07 40.91 -15.11
CA THR A 690 -20.55 42.30 -15.04
C THR A 690 -19.47 43.25 -14.54
N ASN A 691 -18.69 42.86 -13.53
CA ASN A 691 -17.56 43.66 -13.05
C ASN A 691 -16.48 43.82 -14.14
N HIS A 692 -16.18 42.77 -14.90
CA HIS A 692 -15.19 42.81 -15.98
C HIS A 692 -15.61 43.71 -17.15
N GLU A 693 -16.90 43.73 -17.49
CA GLU A 693 -17.50 44.67 -18.47
C GLU A 693 -17.38 46.12 -17.99
N LEU A 694 -17.54 46.36 -16.68
CA LEU A 694 -17.35 47.67 -16.06
C LEU A 694 -15.86 48.03 -15.85
N GLY A 695 -14.93 47.22 -16.35
CA GLY A 695 -13.48 47.41 -16.18
C GLY A 695 -12.96 47.14 -14.77
N ARG A 696 -13.77 46.60 -13.86
CA ARG A 696 -13.43 46.27 -12.46
C ARG A 696 -12.85 44.87 -12.38
N ARG A 697 -11.62 44.69 -12.86
CA ARG A 697 -10.91 43.39 -12.87
C ARG A 697 -9.93 43.34 -11.70
N MET A 698 -10.03 42.30 -10.86
CA MET A 698 -9.17 42.16 -9.67
C MET A 698 -8.08 41.10 -9.82
N TYR A 699 -8.25 40.12 -10.72
CA TYR A 699 -7.25 39.07 -10.96
C TYR A 699 -5.85 39.63 -11.28
N PRO A 700 -5.64 40.75 -12.01
CA PRO A 700 -4.29 41.27 -12.22
C PRO A 700 -3.63 41.71 -10.91
N THR A 701 -4.41 42.29 -9.99
CA THR A 701 -3.94 42.65 -8.64
C THR A 701 -3.58 41.40 -7.84
N HIS A 702 -4.38 40.34 -7.93
CA HIS A 702 -4.09 39.07 -7.26
C HIS A 702 -2.84 38.38 -7.82
N MET A 703 -2.58 38.48 -9.13
CA MET A 703 -1.34 37.99 -9.75
C MET A 703 -0.07 38.62 -9.16
N THR A 704 -0.15 39.86 -8.65
CA THR A 704 1.02 40.51 -8.02
C THR A 704 1.49 39.83 -6.72
N ARG A 705 0.66 38.95 -6.13
CA ARG A 705 1.04 38.19 -4.92
C ARG A 705 2.21 37.24 -5.19
N TYR A 706 2.27 36.61 -6.36
CA TYR A 706 3.36 35.73 -6.73
C TYR A 706 4.72 36.45 -6.80
N ALA A 707 4.72 37.74 -7.15
CA ALA A 707 5.93 38.55 -7.11
C ALA A 707 6.36 38.90 -5.67
N ARG A 708 5.41 39.02 -4.73
CA ARG A 708 5.68 39.36 -3.32
C ARG A 708 6.21 38.18 -2.51
N GLU A 709 5.83 36.97 -2.89
CA GLU A 709 6.24 35.74 -2.19
C GLU A 709 7.51 35.10 -2.79
N ASN A 710 8.27 35.84 -3.61
CA ASN A 710 9.48 35.37 -4.31
C ASN A 710 9.26 34.12 -5.19
N THR A 711 8.06 33.97 -5.76
CA THR A 711 7.74 32.87 -6.69
C THR A 711 7.83 33.35 -8.15
N GLU A 712 9.05 33.72 -8.59
CA GLU A 712 9.29 34.30 -9.93
C GLU A 712 8.82 33.39 -11.07
N GLU A 713 8.85 32.08 -10.89
CA GLU A 713 8.43 31.08 -11.87
C GLU A 713 6.92 31.08 -12.19
N TYR A 714 6.10 31.76 -11.37
CA TYR A 714 4.66 31.93 -11.57
C TYR A 714 4.31 33.24 -12.28
N THR A 715 5.31 34.04 -12.62
CA THR A 715 5.13 35.26 -13.41
C THR A 715 5.19 34.96 -14.92
N LEU A 716 4.88 35.95 -15.75
CA LEU A 716 4.86 35.78 -17.19
C LEU A 716 6.25 35.29 -17.68
N PRO A 717 6.33 34.16 -18.41
CA PRO A 717 7.61 33.66 -18.91
C PRO A 717 8.28 34.71 -19.80
N GLN A 718 9.52 35.11 -19.48
CA GLN A 718 10.24 36.13 -20.26
C GLN A 718 10.77 35.58 -21.61
N ASN A 719 11.10 34.29 -21.64
CA ASN A 719 11.73 33.64 -22.79
C ASN A 719 10.77 32.80 -23.63
N GLU A 720 9.51 32.65 -23.20
CA GLU A 720 8.51 31.88 -23.94
C GLU A 720 7.44 32.80 -24.50
N ARG A 721 7.14 32.64 -25.79
CA ARG A 721 6.11 33.41 -26.49
C ARG A 721 4.86 32.58 -26.69
N ASP A 722 3.72 33.26 -26.72
CA ASP A 722 2.43 32.69 -27.10
C ASP A 722 2.38 32.39 -28.61
N VAL A 723 2.84 31.20 -29.00
CA VAL A 723 2.94 30.74 -30.39
C VAL A 723 1.89 29.67 -30.67
N LEU A 724 1.11 29.87 -31.73
CA LEU A 724 0.12 28.90 -32.21
C LEU A 724 0.52 28.45 -33.63
N TYR A 725 0.68 27.14 -33.82
CA TYR A 725 0.98 26.55 -35.12
C TYR A 725 -0.29 26.11 -35.85
N ASN A 726 -0.19 25.94 -37.16
CA ASN A 726 -1.23 25.28 -37.95
C ASN A 726 -1.44 23.83 -37.45
N ALA A 727 -2.69 23.40 -37.34
CA ALA A 727 -3.05 22.06 -36.86
C ALA A 727 -2.43 20.91 -37.69
N THR A 728 -2.03 21.15 -38.94
CA THR A 728 -1.35 20.16 -39.78
C THR A 728 0.17 20.16 -39.66
N CYS A 729 0.75 21.08 -38.88
CA CYS A 729 2.20 21.17 -38.71
C CYS A 729 2.67 20.13 -37.67
N PRO A 730 3.53 19.17 -38.05
CA PRO A 730 4.14 18.26 -37.09
C PRO A 730 5.28 18.95 -36.35
N HIS A 731 5.42 18.64 -35.06
CA HIS A 731 6.59 19.06 -34.28
C HIS A 731 7.84 18.32 -34.76
N ILE A 732 8.91 19.06 -35.04
CA ILE A 732 10.23 18.53 -35.40
C ILE A 732 11.19 18.99 -34.28
N GLY A 733 11.54 18.07 -33.39
CA GLY A 733 12.35 18.34 -32.19
C GLY A 733 11.95 17.46 -30.99
N ASP A 734 12.87 17.25 -30.04
CA ASP A 734 12.64 16.43 -28.84
C ASP A 734 12.06 17.22 -27.65
N LEU A 735 12.56 18.45 -27.41
CA LEU A 735 12.28 19.22 -26.17
C LEU A 735 11.80 20.67 -26.41
N ASP A 736 12.09 21.26 -27.57
CA ASP A 736 11.67 22.63 -27.91
C ASP A 736 11.25 22.74 -29.38
N CYS A 737 10.64 23.87 -29.74
CA CYS A 737 10.19 24.16 -31.09
C CYS A 737 11.23 24.92 -31.92
N ALA A 738 12.53 24.86 -31.59
CA ALA A 738 13.57 25.64 -32.28
C ALA A 738 13.75 25.22 -33.74
N GLU A 739 13.50 23.93 -34.03
CA GLU A 739 13.60 23.33 -35.38
C GLU A 739 12.25 23.25 -36.11
N CYS A 740 11.16 23.75 -35.48
CA CYS A 740 9.84 23.74 -36.08
C CYS A 740 9.67 24.81 -37.17
N ASP A 741 8.85 24.50 -38.18
CA ASP A 741 8.63 25.40 -39.32
C ASP A 741 7.87 26.66 -38.91
N THR A 742 8.61 27.74 -38.71
CA THR A 742 8.06 29.06 -38.34
C THR A 742 7.10 29.64 -39.38
N SER A 743 7.11 29.17 -40.63
CA SER A 743 6.14 29.60 -41.65
C SER A 743 4.72 29.08 -41.39
N GLN A 744 4.58 28.03 -40.57
CA GLN A 744 3.30 27.47 -40.16
C GLN A 744 2.69 28.15 -38.93
N ILE A 745 3.34 29.19 -38.39
CA ILE A 745 2.82 29.96 -37.26
C ILE A 745 1.60 30.78 -37.71
N ILE A 746 0.50 30.65 -36.97
CA ILE A 746 -0.72 31.42 -37.19
C ILE A 746 -0.52 32.83 -36.62
N HIS A 747 -0.40 33.82 -37.50
CA HIS A 747 -0.36 35.22 -37.10
C HIS A 747 -1.72 35.69 -36.59
N ARG A 748 -1.80 35.94 -35.28
CA ARG A 748 -2.99 36.49 -34.60
C ARG A 748 -2.81 37.98 -34.34
N ARG A 749 -3.90 38.77 -34.48
CA ARG A 749 -3.88 40.21 -34.18
C ARG A 749 -3.47 40.46 -32.73
N GLU A 750 -2.70 41.50 -32.49
CA GLU A 750 -2.34 41.90 -31.13
C GLU A 750 -3.59 42.32 -30.33
N ARG A 751 -3.66 41.93 -29.05
CA ARG A 751 -4.79 42.33 -28.20
C ARG A 751 -4.62 43.80 -27.82
N ILE A 752 -5.62 44.63 -28.11
CA ILE A 752 -5.60 46.10 -27.91
C ILE A 752 -5.52 46.51 -26.41
N THR A 753 -5.64 45.57 -25.46
CA THR A 753 -5.68 45.85 -24.03
C THR A 753 -4.28 46.04 -23.42
N ARG A 754 -3.84 47.30 -23.31
CA ARG A 754 -2.57 47.73 -22.71
C ARG A 754 -2.32 47.31 -21.24
N ASN A 755 -3.33 46.82 -20.51
CA ASN A 755 -3.25 46.61 -19.05
C ASN A 755 -3.58 45.19 -18.55
N THR A 756 -3.99 44.24 -19.39
CA THR A 756 -4.24 42.85 -18.95
C THR A 756 -3.89 41.86 -20.06
N THR A 757 -2.85 41.06 -19.85
CA THR A 757 -2.37 40.01 -20.76
C THR A 757 -3.34 38.81 -20.84
N ILE A 758 -4.11 38.57 -19.78
CA ILE A 758 -4.99 37.40 -19.60
C ILE A 758 -6.46 37.77 -19.94
N ARG A 759 -7.18 36.88 -20.62
CA ARG A 759 -8.64 36.94 -20.79
C ARG A 759 -9.34 35.77 -20.11
N ILE A 760 -10.59 35.98 -19.71
CA ILE A 760 -11.45 34.96 -19.12
C ILE A 760 -12.50 34.55 -20.16
N HIS A 761 -12.59 33.25 -20.43
CA HIS A 761 -13.53 32.64 -21.36
C HIS A 761 -14.51 31.75 -20.59
N TYR A 762 -15.76 31.66 -21.06
CA TYR A 762 -16.83 30.94 -20.38
C TYR A 762 -17.49 29.96 -21.34
N GLY A 763 -17.49 28.66 -21.03
CA GLY A 763 -18.10 27.66 -21.89
C GLY A 763 -17.77 26.22 -21.52
N THR A 764 -17.83 25.34 -22.51
CA THR A 764 -17.69 23.88 -22.32
C THR A 764 -16.23 23.46 -22.22
N ILE A 765 -15.90 22.69 -21.17
CA ILE A 765 -14.61 22.04 -20.96
C ILE A 765 -14.73 20.55 -21.26
N ALA A 766 -13.84 20.00 -22.09
CA ALA A 766 -13.79 18.57 -22.37
C ALA A 766 -12.86 17.87 -21.36
N SER A 767 -13.40 16.87 -20.67
CA SER A 767 -12.71 16.13 -19.62
C SER A 767 -12.49 14.67 -20.02
N GLY A 768 -11.34 14.08 -19.72
CA GLY A 768 -11.09 12.65 -19.99
C GLY A 768 -9.72 12.18 -19.51
N ASN A 769 -9.47 10.88 -19.54
CA ASN A 769 -8.25 10.30 -18.96
C ASN A 769 -7.06 10.27 -19.93
N GLN A 770 -7.16 10.93 -21.09
CA GLN A 770 -6.08 11.03 -22.08
C GLN A 770 -5.57 12.47 -22.18
N VAL A 771 -4.24 12.62 -22.29
CA VAL A 771 -3.61 13.89 -22.65
C VAL A 771 -3.68 14.03 -24.17
N ILE A 772 -4.34 15.07 -24.67
CA ILE A 772 -4.38 15.36 -26.10
C ILE A 772 -3.09 16.09 -26.50
N LYS A 773 -2.31 15.48 -27.41
CA LYS A 773 -1.06 16.03 -27.96
C LYS A 773 -1.06 16.07 -29.50
N ASP A 774 -2.23 15.93 -30.12
CA ASP A 774 -2.39 15.94 -31.57
C ASP A 774 -3.53 16.88 -31.93
N ALA A 775 -3.20 17.92 -32.70
CA ALA A 775 -4.15 18.95 -33.09
C ALA A 775 -5.29 18.40 -33.97
N GLN A 776 -5.01 17.38 -34.79
CA GLN A 776 -6.04 16.77 -35.63
C GLN A 776 -7.04 15.97 -34.79
N THR A 777 -6.55 15.18 -33.84
CA THR A 777 -7.36 14.46 -32.85
C THR A 777 -8.18 15.44 -32.00
N ARG A 778 -7.56 16.53 -31.51
CA ARG A 778 -8.25 17.62 -30.81
C ARG A 778 -9.41 18.14 -31.64
N ASP A 779 -9.15 18.56 -32.88
CA ASP A 779 -10.16 19.15 -33.75
C ASP A 779 -11.28 18.16 -34.13
N GLN A 780 -10.94 16.86 -34.26
CA GLN A 780 -11.93 15.81 -34.47
C GLN A 780 -12.86 15.66 -33.27
N ILE A 781 -12.32 15.55 -32.06
CA ILE A 781 -13.12 15.46 -30.84
C ILE A 781 -13.99 16.72 -30.68
N VAL A 782 -13.44 17.90 -30.96
CA VAL A 782 -14.20 19.16 -30.93
C VAL A 782 -15.37 19.13 -31.91
N ARG A 783 -15.18 18.65 -33.15
CA ARG A 783 -16.26 18.46 -34.13
C ARG A 783 -17.33 17.50 -33.63
N ASP A 784 -16.93 16.36 -33.10
CA ASP A 784 -17.83 15.32 -32.58
C ASP A 784 -18.65 15.80 -31.38
N LEU A 785 -18.15 16.81 -30.66
CA LEU A 785 -18.83 17.46 -29.54
C LEU A 785 -19.62 18.73 -29.91
N GLY A 786 -19.80 19.01 -31.21
CA GLY A 786 -20.59 20.15 -31.70
C GLY A 786 -19.81 21.45 -31.89
N GLY A 787 -18.48 21.39 -31.89
CA GLY A 787 -17.58 22.47 -32.32
C GLY A 787 -17.27 23.56 -31.28
N GLN A 788 -17.55 23.32 -29.99
CA GLN A 788 -17.68 24.40 -28.99
C GLN A 788 -16.93 24.14 -27.67
N VAL A 789 -16.02 23.17 -27.66
CA VAL A 789 -15.11 22.94 -26.54
C VAL A 789 -14.06 24.04 -26.53
N LEU A 790 -13.82 24.65 -25.38
CA LEU A 790 -12.85 25.73 -25.19
C LEU A 790 -11.49 25.24 -24.65
N CYS A 791 -11.50 24.16 -23.87
CA CYS A 791 -10.27 23.53 -23.38
C CYS A 791 -10.45 22.05 -23.05
N PHE A 792 -9.34 21.33 -22.96
CA PHE A 792 -9.25 19.95 -22.48
C PHE A 792 -8.53 19.88 -21.13
N GLU A 793 -9.02 19.03 -20.23
CA GLU A 793 -8.41 18.70 -18.94
C GLU A 793 -8.74 17.25 -18.54
N MET A 794 -8.25 16.77 -17.38
CA MET A 794 -8.27 15.33 -17.07
C MET A 794 -9.06 14.91 -15.81
N GLU A 795 -9.60 15.84 -15.02
CA GLU A 795 -10.13 15.52 -13.69
C GLU A 795 -11.64 15.74 -13.57
N ALA A 796 -12.17 16.80 -14.18
CA ALA A 796 -13.49 17.34 -13.82
C ALA A 796 -14.65 16.36 -14.02
N ALA A 797 -14.59 15.45 -15.01
CA ALA A 797 -15.62 14.45 -15.23
C ALA A 797 -15.86 13.56 -14.00
N GLY A 798 -14.83 13.31 -13.19
CA GLY A 798 -14.95 12.56 -11.93
C GLY A 798 -15.63 13.33 -10.79
N LEU A 799 -15.85 14.65 -10.97
CA LEU A 799 -16.35 15.54 -9.91
C LEU A 799 -17.78 16.00 -10.17
N MET A 800 -18.13 16.35 -11.41
CA MET A 800 -19.35 17.12 -11.70
C MET A 800 -20.65 16.51 -11.14
N ASN A 801 -20.74 15.19 -11.05
CA ASN A 801 -21.96 14.51 -10.59
C ASN A 801 -22.06 14.38 -9.06
N ASP A 802 -20.93 14.32 -8.34
CA ASP A 802 -20.89 13.99 -6.91
C ASP A 802 -20.26 15.08 -6.03
N PHE A 803 -19.59 16.07 -6.61
CA PHE A 803 -18.97 17.20 -5.94
C PHE A 803 -19.44 18.50 -6.61
N PRO A 804 -20.40 19.25 -6.02
CA PRO A 804 -20.93 20.47 -6.63
C PRO A 804 -19.82 21.51 -6.79
N CYS A 805 -19.29 21.67 -7.99
CA CYS A 805 -18.13 22.53 -8.23
C CYS A 805 -18.17 23.31 -9.54
N LEU A 806 -17.33 24.34 -9.59
CA LEU A 806 -16.99 25.10 -10.80
C LEU A 806 -15.57 24.72 -11.23
N VAL A 807 -15.35 24.54 -12.53
CA VAL A 807 -14.06 24.13 -13.09
C VAL A 807 -13.41 25.35 -13.72
N ILE A 808 -12.16 25.62 -13.34
CA ILE A 808 -11.41 26.81 -13.76
C ILE A 808 -10.04 26.36 -14.25
N ARG A 809 -9.75 26.56 -15.53
CA ARG A 809 -8.53 26.08 -16.18
C ARG A 809 -7.71 27.22 -16.75
N GLY A 810 -6.48 27.35 -16.29
CA GLY A 810 -5.47 28.20 -16.93
C GLY A 810 -4.90 27.50 -18.16
N ILE A 811 -4.77 28.21 -19.27
CA ILE A 811 -4.33 27.61 -20.53
C ILE A 811 -2.81 27.50 -20.58
N SER A 812 -2.29 26.28 -20.55
CA SER A 812 -0.85 25.98 -20.58
C SER A 812 -0.32 25.58 -21.96
N ASP A 813 -1.18 25.08 -22.83
CA ASP A 813 -0.83 24.59 -24.17
C ASP A 813 -2.07 24.57 -25.08
N TYR A 814 -1.94 24.07 -26.30
CA TYR A 814 -3.01 24.02 -27.31
C TYR A 814 -3.49 22.62 -27.67
N CYS A 815 -3.20 21.61 -26.85
CA CYS A 815 -3.53 20.21 -27.14
C CYS A 815 -2.96 19.73 -28.49
N ASP A 816 -1.76 20.19 -28.84
CA ASP A 816 -1.06 19.85 -30.07
C ASP A 816 0.33 19.27 -29.78
N SER A 817 1.05 18.96 -30.86
CA SER A 817 2.37 18.36 -30.81
C SER A 817 3.46 19.34 -30.33
N HIS A 818 3.16 20.64 -30.23
CA HIS A 818 4.08 21.70 -29.81
C HIS A 818 3.95 22.03 -28.31
N LYS A 819 3.18 21.23 -27.56
CA LYS A 819 3.04 21.35 -26.11
C LYS A 819 4.40 21.35 -25.40
N ASN A 820 4.66 22.40 -24.63
CA ASN A 820 5.78 22.52 -23.70
C ASN A 820 5.28 22.86 -22.28
N ASP A 821 6.17 22.79 -21.29
CA ASP A 821 5.81 22.90 -19.88
C ASP A 821 6.04 24.29 -19.27
N GLY A 822 6.61 25.26 -19.99
CA GLY A 822 7.00 26.53 -19.39
C GLY A 822 5.86 27.50 -19.08
N TRP A 823 4.70 27.33 -19.71
CA TRP A 823 3.49 28.09 -19.37
C TRP A 823 2.69 27.52 -18.19
N GLN A 824 3.01 26.31 -17.69
CA GLN A 824 2.18 25.63 -16.69
C GLN A 824 2.02 26.42 -15.39
N LYS A 825 3.12 26.95 -14.83
CA LYS A 825 3.09 27.71 -13.57
C LYS A 825 2.34 29.04 -13.71
N TYR A 826 2.59 29.79 -14.79
CA TYR A 826 1.87 31.03 -15.07
C TYR A 826 0.37 30.80 -15.31
N ALA A 827 0.01 29.75 -16.06
CA ALA A 827 -1.38 29.38 -16.30
C ALA A 827 -2.09 28.98 -14.98
N ALA A 828 -1.44 28.19 -14.13
CA ALA A 828 -1.97 27.84 -12.81
C ALA A 828 -2.19 29.09 -11.93
N ALA A 829 -1.24 30.03 -11.95
CA ALA A 829 -1.36 31.31 -11.27
C ALA A 829 -2.56 32.14 -11.77
N SER A 830 -2.75 32.25 -13.09
CA SER A 830 -3.91 32.94 -13.69
C SER A 830 -5.24 32.35 -13.20
N ALA A 831 -5.35 31.02 -13.19
CA ALA A 831 -6.56 30.32 -12.75
C ALA A 831 -6.83 30.54 -11.26
N ALA A 832 -5.80 30.46 -10.41
CA ALA A 832 -5.92 30.69 -8.98
C ALA A 832 -6.28 32.15 -8.65
N ALA A 833 -5.66 33.12 -9.34
CA ALA A 833 -5.97 34.55 -9.18
C ALA A 833 -7.42 34.88 -9.55
N TYR A 834 -7.94 34.30 -10.64
CA TYR A 834 -9.35 34.42 -10.99
C TYR A 834 -10.26 33.76 -9.94
N THR A 835 -9.89 32.57 -9.44
CA THR A 835 -10.65 31.87 -8.39
C THR A 835 -10.75 32.71 -7.11
N ARG A 836 -9.68 33.39 -6.72
CA ARG A 836 -9.72 34.35 -5.61
C ARG A 836 -10.70 35.49 -5.87
N GLU A 837 -10.65 36.14 -7.03
CA GLU A 837 -11.60 37.21 -7.39
C GLU A 837 -13.05 36.73 -7.35
N LEU A 838 -13.30 35.50 -7.80
CA LEU A 838 -14.61 34.86 -7.76
C LEU A 838 -15.08 34.66 -6.32
N LEU A 839 -14.21 34.16 -5.44
CA LEU A 839 -14.50 34.01 -4.00
C LEU A 839 -14.79 35.35 -3.30
N LEU A 840 -14.03 36.40 -3.61
CA LEU A 840 -14.31 37.76 -3.12
C LEU A 840 -15.64 38.30 -3.65
N SER A 841 -16.12 37.74 -4.76
CA SER A 841 -17.44 38.00 -5.31
C SER A 841 -18.55 37.13 -4.68
N ILE A 842 -18.29 36.45 -3.56
CA ILE A 842 -19.31 35.70 -2.81
C ILE A 842 -19.68 36.45 -1.54
N PRO A 843 -20.98 36.75 -1.30
CA PRO A 843 -21.44 37.35 -0.06
C PRO A 843 -21.10 36.50 1.18
N SER A 844 -20.67 37.14 2.27
CA SER A 844 -20.20 36.46 3.49
C SER A 844 -21.31 35.71 4.25
N ASP A 845 -22.57 36.12 4.07
CA ASP A 845 -23.77 35.56 4.70
C ASP A 845 -24.20 34.21 4.09
N VAL A 846 -23.87 33.96 2.82
CA VAL A 846 -24.17 32.68 2.15
C VAL A 846 -23.30 31.53 2.66
N ILE A 847 -22.20 31.86 3.36
CA ILE A 847 -21.16 30.95 3.85
C ILE A 847 -21.13 30.86 5.39
N ARG A 848 -22.01 31.59 6.10
CA ARG A 848 -22.14 31.48 7.56
C ARG A 848 -22.95 30.26 7.99
#